data_AF-A0A2W4LCN5-F1
#
_entry.id   AF-A0A2W4LCN5-F1
#
_cell.length_a   1.000
_cell.length_b   1.000
_cell.length_c   1.000
_cell.angle_alpha   90.00
_cell.angle_beta   90.00
_cell.angle_gamma   90.00
#
_symmetry.space_group_name_H-M   'P 1'
#
loop_
_entity.id
_entity.type
_entity.pdbx_description
1 polymer ?
#
loop_
_entity_poly.entity_id
_entity_poly.type
_entity_poly.pdbx_seq_one_letter_code
_entity_poly.pdbx_strand_id
1 'polypeptide(L)'
;YQDADGEWIDPYPQAMQGHPDNPLGPAQLAIDAVNALAAAYPDFPWADYDIEDQGDRDGDGNYFEPDGVIDHLVLVHAGKDKSAGGGEQGVYAIWAHASAIPGGYQIPGTNLKISNYIVQPEDSGVGVFAHEYGHDLGLPDLYDTSGLGDSDVDFWDLMSSGSHAGPIFQSLPTHMGIWAKWVLGWAEPVTISPGSAPRTVLLGQSSRTPKGTADGIKIDLPDKKIHLADPHGGSAMWYSGADQDWADITLSREIAVPAGDDVRFWMWNNYVIEQDWDFGFIEISTDGGASWSELKVYAEDGSLVSTDDTYPDPNGRLGDYGGKKYGLTGDSGGWRHDYVDLSPYAGQTVRLRLRYTTDAAFKERGWFADDFALTADGATVWQDDVESGANGWTAAGGSWTNTSGPGWRIDSGTQIRAHYYLAEWRNFDGFDEGLRYAYDTTYSRDAWKVERIAYNAPGMLVWYRDTVYGDANHVLINVADPPSFGAKGGLLIVDSHFEPLRRTGKAAKIDPSVLDNLPSRPQSSNAAFSLRPTYPFRECLEDPEKPYSEYCTYFKPQPPVPVFTDAMGWTPGIEVRGDTLYARDADASVVVPSRNGAPYTTRVVHPDGRPARHLYGYDLEFTVLGSGNPADAGVHYGVTLKILSASGDNTVAHVRVTPARR
;
A
#
# COMPACT_ATOMS: atom_id res chain seq x y z
N TYR A 1 7.18 -18.34 -23.64
CA TYR A 1 7.53 -17.50 -24.81
C TYR A 1 9.00 -17.64 -25.12
N GLN A 2 9.43 -17.31 -26.33
CA GLN A 2 10.85 -17.28 -26.65
C GLN A 2 11.43 -15.92 -26.28
N ASP A 3 12.49 -15.89 -25.48
CA ASP A 3 13.25 -14.67 -25.23
C ASP A 3 14.02 -14.21 -26.48
N ALA A 4 14.79 -13.13 -26.34
CA ALA A 4 15.62 -12.59 -27.41
C ALA A 4 16.68 -13.60 -27.95
N ASP A 5 16.99 -14.63 -27.17
CA ASP A 5 17.95 -15.69 -27.50
C ASP A 5 17.26 -16.96 -28.07
N GLY A 6 15.92 -16.95 -28.16
CA GLY A 6 15.14 -18.07 -28.67
C GLY A 6 14.87 -19.16 -27.62
N GLU A 7 15.20 -18.94 -26.35
CA GLU A 7 14.94 -19.87 -25.26
C GLU A 7 13.49 -19.77 -24.78
N TRP A 8 12.87 -20.92 -24.57
CA TRP A 8 11.50 -20.96 -24.06
C TRP A 8 11.49 -20.68 -22.56
N ILE A 9 10.99 -19.51 -22.19
CA ILE A 9 10.79 -19.08 -20.81
C ILE A 9 9.31 -18.97 -20.46
N ASP A 10 8.96 -19.42 -19.26
CA ASP A 10 7.60 -19.31 -18.75
C ASP A 10 7.34 -17.87 -18.27
N PRO A 11 6.15 -17.30 -18.51
CA PRO A 11 5.76 -16.06 -17.85
C PRO A 11 5.75 -16.23 -16.33
N TYR A 12 6.04 -15.15 -15.61
CA TYR A 12 6.13 -15.19 -14.15
C TYR A 12 4.82 -15.75 -13.56
N PRO A 13 4.87 -16.77 -12.70
CA PRO A 13 3.67 -17.46 -12.22
C PRO A 13 2.65 -16.55 -11.52
N GLN A 14 3.10 -15.41 -10.97
CA GLN A 14 2.27 -14.41 -10.28
C GLN A 14 2.02 -13.13 -11.07
N ALA A 15 2.27 -13.12 -12.38
CA ALA A 15 1.91 -11.98 -13.21
C ALA A 15 0.44 -12.04 -13.67
N MET A 16 -0.23 -10.89 -13.68
CA MET A 16 -1.59 -10.70 -14.23
C MET A 16 -1.69 -11.01 -15.73
N GLN A 17 -0.54 -11.06 -16.40
CA GLN A 17 -0.44 -11.21 -17.84
C GLN A 17 -0.94 -12.58 -18.29
N GLY A 18 -1.73 -12.62 -19.37
CA GLY A 18 -2.07 -13.87 -20.05
C GLY A 18 -0.91 -14.34 -20.95
N HIS A 19 -1.24 -14.83 -22.16
CA HIS A 19 -0.22 -15.12 -23.15
C HIS A 19 0.55 -13.84 -23.55
N PRO A 20 1.90 -13.86 -23.57
CA PRO A 20 2.72 -12.66 -23.80
C PRO A 20 2.63 -12.10 -25.22
N ASP A 21 2.11 -12.86 -26.18
CA ASP A 21 1.83 -12.37 -27.54
C ASP A 21 0.67 -11.34 -27.58
N ASN A 22 -0.05 -11.15 -26.48
CA ASN A 22 -1.07 -10.11 -26.37
C ASN A 22 -0.37 -8.76 -26.11
N PRO A 23 -0.35 -7.82 -27.08
CA PRO A 23 0.45 -6.60 -27.00
C PRO A 23 -0.01 -5.64 -25.89
N LEU A 24 -1.27 -5.74 -25.46
CA LEU A 24 -1.84 -5.00 -24.33
C LEU A 24 -2.11 -5.89 -23.11
N GLY A 25 -1.57 -7.11 -23.08
CA GLY A 25 -1.82 -8.08 -22.01
C GLY A 25 -3.32 -8.37 -21.80
N PRO A 26 -3.81 -8.43 -20.55
CA PRO A 26 -5.21 -8.71 -20.24
C PRO A 26 -6.17 -7.60 -20.70
N ALA A 27 -5.72 -6.35 -20.86
CA ALA A 27 -6.54 -5.27 -21.40
C ALA A 27 -7.02 -5.56 -22.84
N GLN A 28 -6.23 -6.32 -23.62
CA GLN A 28 -6.65 -6.76 -24.95
C GLN A 28 -7.93 -7.61 -24.91
N LEU A 29 -8.11 -8.45 -23.88
CA LEU A 29 -9.32 -9.26 -23.72
C LEU A 29 -10.55 -8.38 -23.55
N ALA A 30 -10.47 -7.31 -22.76
CA ALA A 30 -11.58 -6.39 -22.56
C ALA A 30 -11.99 -5.71 -23.88
N ILE A 31 -11.00 -5.23 -24.64
CA ILE A 31 -11.20 -4.62 -25.96
C ILE A 31 -11.85 -5.62 -26.94
N ASP A 32 -11.32 -6.84 -27.02
CA ASP A 32 -11.80 -7.86 -27.95
C ASP A 32 -13.22 -8.32 -27.61
N ALA A 33 -13.52 -8.49 -26.31
CA ALA A 33 -14.85 -8.86 -25.83
C ALA A 33 -15.90 -7.80 -26.18
N VAL A 34 -15.58 -6.52 -25.95
CA VAL A 34 -16.47 -5.40 -26.26
C VAL A 34 -16.66 -5.23 -27.76
N ASN A 35 -15.60 -5.39 -28.56
CA ASN A 35 -15.68 -5.37 -30.02
C ASN A 35 -16.58 -6.50 -30.55
N ALA A 36 -16.43 -7.71 -30.00
CA ALA A 36 -17.26 -8.85 -30.36
C ALA A 36 -18.73 -8.61 -29.98
N LEU A 37 -19.01 -8.06 -28.80
CA LEU A 37 -20.36 -7.73 -28.34
C LEU A 37 -21.00 -6.66 -29.24
N ALA A 38 -20.30 -5.56 -29.52
CA ALA A 38 -20.78 -4.49 -30.38
C ALA A 38 -21.06 -4.97 -31.82
N ALA A 39 -20.21 -5.86 -32.36
CA ALA A 39 -20.41 -6.45 -33.68
C ALA A 39 -21.60 -7.43 -33.73
N ALA A 40 -21.78 -8.24 -32.68
CA ALA A 40 -22.87 -9.21 -32.60
C ALA A 40 -24.22 -8.56 -32.30
N TYR A 41 -24.21 -7.46 -31.53
CA TYR A 41 -25.40 -6.72 -31.11
C TYR A 41 -25.20 -5.21 -31.31
N PRO A 42 -25.35 -4.69 -32.55
CA PRO A 42 -25.16 -3.27 -32.84
C PRO A 42 -26.10 -2.33 -32.07
N ASP A 43 -27.25 -2.84 -31.63
CA ASP A 43 -28.26 -2.10 -30.86
C ASP A 43 -28.12 -2.34 -29.34
N PHE A 44 -26.99 -2.87 -28.86
CA PHE A 44 -26.76 -3.05 -27.43
C PHE A 44 -26.84 -1.69 -26.70
N PRO A 45 -27.59 -1.58 -25.59
CA PRO A 45 -27.89 -0.30 -24.96
C PRO A 45 -26.73 0.15 -24.05
N TRP A 46 -25.58 0.47 -24.63
CA TRP A 46 -24.38 0.86 -23.88
C TRP A 46 -24.60 2.03 -22.91
N ALA A 47 -25.46 2.98 -23.27
CA ALA A 47 -25.79 4.13 -22.44
C ALA A 47 -26.56 3.76 -21.16
N ASP A 48 -27.12 2.55 -21.05
CA ASP A 48 -27.74 2.07 -19.80
C ASP A 48 -26.68 1.68 -18.74
N TYR A 49 -25.39 1.72 -19.11
CA TYR A 49 -24.24 1.33 -18.27
C TYR A 49 -23.21 2.47 -18.09
N ASP A 50 -23.62 3.71 -18.37
CA ASP A 50 -22.87 4.96 -18.16
C ASP A 50 -23.82 5.90 -17.40
N ILE A 51 -23.75 5.82 -16.07
CA ILE A 51 -24.66 6.48 -15.12
C ILE A 51 -23.87 7.29 -14.09
N GLU A 52 -22.62 6.90 -13.81
CA GLU A 52 -21.81 7.48 -12.74
C GLU A 52 -20.64 8.30 -13.29
N ASP A 53 -20.44 9.50 -12.75
CA ASP A 53 -19.26 10.34 -13.00
C ASP A 53 -18.44 10.41 -11.72
N GLN A 54 -17.78 9.31 -11.37
CA GLN A 54 -17.00 9.21 -10.14
C GLN A 54 -15.85 10.24 -10.09
N GLY A 55 -15.40 10.72 -11.24
CA GLY A 55 -14.34 11.71 -11.38
C GLY A 55 -14.80 13.16 -11.32
N ASP A 56 -16.11 13.44 -11.32
CA ASP A 56 -16.70 14.77 -11.51
C ASP A 56 -16.02 15.49 -12.68
N ARG A 57 -16.04 14.84 -13.84
CA ARG A 57 -15.24 15.18 -15.02
C ARG A 57 -15.54 16.59 -15.54
N ASP A 58 -16.76 17.08 -15.38
CA ASP A 58 -17.16 18.43 -15.77
C ASP A 58 -17.13 19.45 -14.61
N GLY A 59 -16.89 18.99 -13.38
CA GLY A 59 -16.63 19.81 -12.21
C GLY A 59 -17.88 20.47 -11.64
N ASP A 60 -19.06 19.90 -11.86
CA ASP A 60 -20.34 20.43 -11.40
C ASP A 60 -20.78 19.85 -10.03
N GLY A 61 -20.10 18.80 -9.56
CA GLY A 61 -20.31 18.12 -8.28
C GLY A 61 -21.41 17.06 -8.29
N ASN A 62 -21.92 16.65 -9.45
CA ASN A 62 -22.93 15.62 -9.62
C ASN A 62 -22.35 14.29 -10.11
N TYR A 63 -22.01 13.41 -9.16
CA TYR A 63 -21.44 12.08 -9.45
C TYR A 63 -22.43 11.06 -10.02
N PHE A 64 -23.71 11.39 -10.15
CA PHE A 64 -24.76 10.50 -10.67
C PHE A 64 -25.27 10.99 -12.03
N GLU A 65 -24.34 11.18 -12.96
CA GLU A 65 -24.62 11.42 -14.36
C GLU A 65 -23.61 10.74 -15.29
N PRO A 66 -23.93 10.57 -16.58
CA PRO A 66 -23.03 9.92 -17.53
C PRO A 66 -21.76 10.75 -17.81
N ASP A 67 -20.59 10.12 -17.80
CA ASP A 67 -19.30 10.75 -18.10
C ASP A 67 -18.73 10.32 -19.49
N GLY A 68 -19.43 9.41 -20.17
CA GLY A 68 -19.04 8.83 -21.44
C GLY A 68 -18.19 7.56 -21.32
N VAL A 69 -18.06 7.00 -20.12
CA VAL A 69 -17.33 5.77 -19.80
C VAL A 69 -18.30 4.77 -19.18
N ILE A 70 -18.17 3.49 -19.55
CA ILE A 70 -18.95 2.43 -18.91
C ILE A 70 -18.52 2.30 -17.45
N ASP A 71 -19.49 2.41 -16.52
CA ASP A 71 -19.27 2.48 -15.07
C ASP A 71 -18.47 1.27 -14.56
N HIS A 72 -18.97 0.06 -14.86
CA HIS A 72 -18.46 -1.21 -14.32
C HIS A 72 -18.43 -2.33 -15.37
N LEU A 73 -17.27 -2.57 -15.98
CA LEU A 73 -17.10 -3.69 -16.93
C LEU A 73 -16.58 -4.95 -16.21
N VAL A 74 -17.43 -5.97 -16.08
CA VAL A 74 -17.05 -7.27 -15.49
C VAL A 74 -17.00 -8.36 -16.56
N LEU A 75 -15.83 -8.99 -16.68
CA LEU A 75 -15.53 -10.03 -17.66
C LEU A 75 -15.32 -11.37 -16.95
N VAL A 76 -15.84 -12.43 -17.56
CA VAL A 76 -15.59 -13.82 -17.13
C VAL A 76 -14.93 -14.57 -18.28
N HIS A 77 -13.68 -15.01 -18.08
CA HIS A 77 -12.96 -15.82 -19.06
C HIS A 77 -13.12 -17.31 -18.80
N ALA A 78 -13.08 -18.11 -19.87
CA ALA A 78 -13.15 -19.56 -19.75
C ALA A 78 -11.92 -20.12 -19.01
N GLY A 79 -12.12 -21.22 -18.27
CA GLY A 79 -11.04 -21.92 -17.57
C GLY A 79 -10.74 -21.38 -16.17
N LYS A 80 -9.63 -21.86 -15.61
CA LYS A 80 -9.26 -21.69 -14.20
C LYS A 80 -8.38 -20.46 -13.97
N ASP A 81 -8.47 -19.87 -12.79
CA ASP A 81 -7.56 -18.81 -12.35
C ASP A 81 -6.09 -19.22 -12.43
N LYS A 82 -5.21 -18.32 -12.88
CA LYS A 82 -3.76 -18.52 -12.80
C LYS A 82 -3.30 -18.70 -11.36
N SER A 83 -3.85 -17.93 -10.41
CA SER A 83 -3.50 -18.02 -8.97
C SER A 83 -3.75 -19.42 -8.40
N ALA A 84 -4.72 -20.14 -8.98
CA ALA A 84 -5.10 -21.50 -8.61
C ALA A 84 -4.42 -22.57 -9.50
N GLY A 85 -3.37 -22.21 -10.23
CA GLY A 85 -2.56 -23.08 -11.09
C GLY A 85 -2.94 -23.06 -12.58
N GLY A 86 -3.93 -22.27 -13.00
CA GLY A 86 -4.26 -21.99 -14.40
C GLY A 86 -4.89 -23.14 -15.20
N GLY A 87 -5.12 -24.30 -14.59
CA GLY A 87 -5.80 -25.43 -15.24
C GLY A 87 -5.06 -25.93 -16.48
N GLU A 88 -5.79 -26.18 -17.57
CA GLU A 88 -5.19 -26.64 -18.85
C GLU A 88 -4.30 -25.58 -19.49
N GLN A 89 -4.54 -24.30 -19.21
CA GLN A 89 -3.78 -23.17 -19.73
C GLN A 89 -2.51 -22.89 -18.90
N GLY A 90 -2.44 -23.40 -17.67
CA GLY A 90 -1.29 -23.25 -16.77
C GLY A 90 -0.86 -21.79 -16.63
N VAL A 91 0.43 -21.53 -16.83
CA VAL A 91 1.02 -20.17 -16.75
C VAL A 91 0.52 -19.20 -17.83
N TYR A 92 -0.27 -19.66 -18.81
CA TYR A 92 -0.90 -18.78 -19.82
C TYR A 92 -2.33 -18.35 -19.47
N ALA A 93 -2.90 -18.87 -18.37
CA ALA A 93 -4.16 -18.36 -17.83
C ALA A 93 -4.01 -16.88 -17.39
N ILE A 94 -5.13 -16.18 -17.31
CA ILE A 94 -5.19 -14.84 -16.72
C ILE A 94 -5.35 -15.00 -15.21
N TRP A 95 -4.67 -14.16 -14.43
CA TRP A 95 -4.92 -14.05 -12.99
C TRP A 95 -6.08 -13.09 -12.77
N ALA A 96 -7.04 -13.41 -11.91
CA ALA A 96 -8.17 -12.55 -11.53
C ALA A 96 -7.73 -11.16 -11.03
N HIS A 97 -8.25 -10.07 -11.61
CA HIS A 97 -7.91 -8.69 -11.18
C HIS A 97 -8.90 -7.62 -11.64
N ALA A 98 -8.84 -6.46 -11.02
CA ALA A 98 -9.32 -5.17 -11.51
C ALA A 98 -8.15 -4.34 -12.08
N SER A 99 -8.36 -3.69 -13.22
CA SER A 99 -7.37 -2.80 -13.84
C SER A 99 -8.05 -1.81 -14.80
N ALA A 100 -7.27 -1.05 -15.56
CA ALA A 100 -7.76 -0.08 -16.52
C ALA A 100 -7.04 -0.21 -17.88
N ILE A 101 -7.71 0.23 -18.94
CA ILE A 101 -7.13 0.43 -20.27
C ILE A 101 -6.58 1.86 -20.32
N PRO A 102 -5.26 2.07 -20.39
CA PRO A 102 -4.68 3.41 -20.43
C PRO A 102 -5.29 4.26 -21.57
N GLY A 103 -5.80 5.45 -21.23
CA GLY A 103 -6.48 6.36 -22.17
C GLY A 103 -7.90 5.96 -22.59
N GLY A 104 -8.38 4.80 -22.14
CA GLY A 104 -9.66 4.21 -22.48
C GLY A 104 -9.76 3.72 -23.93
N TYR A 105 -10.74 2.87 -24.21
CA TYR A 105 -11.04 2.35 -25.54
C TYR A 105 -12.44 2.73 -25.98
N GLN A 106 -12.57 3.38 -27.14
CA GLN A 106 -13.87 3.75 -27.70
C GLN A 106 -14.61 2.54 -28.24
N ILE A 107 -15.83 2.34 -27.75
CA ILE A 107 -16.70 1.24 -28.17
C ILE A 107 -17.13 1.48 -29.63
N PRO A 108 -16.91 0.53 -30.56
CA PRO A 108 -17.25 0.72 -31.96
C PRO A 108 -18.72 1.11 -32.18
N GLY A 109 -18.94 2.12 -33.02
CA GLY A 109 -20.29 2.60 -33.35
C GLY A 109 -20.92 3.52 -32.31
N THR A 110 -20.22 3.85 -31.23
CA THR A 110 -20.69 4.77 -30.18
C THR A 110 -19.65 5.87 -29.90
N ASN A 111 -20.02 6.87 -29.09
CA ASN A 111 -19.07 7.84 -28.52
C ASN A 111 -18.63 7.46 -27.09
N LEU A 112 -19.07 6.30 -26.59
CA LEU A 112 -18.77 5.81 -25.24
C LEU A 112 -17.46 5.04 -25.22
N LYS A 113 -16.86 4.92 -24.04
CA LYS A 113 -15.59 4.23 -23.82
C LYS A 113 -15.69 3.18 -22.72
N ILE A 114 -14.80 2.21 -22.78
CA ILE A 114 -14.42 1.42 -21.60
C ILE A 114 -13.08 1.93 -21.08
N SER A 115 -12.92 1.94 -19.76
CA SER A 115 -11.67 2.31 -19.09
C SER A 115 -11.31 1.21 -18.10
N ASN A 116 -12.02 1.16 -16.97
CA ASN A 116 -11.82 0.17 -15.93
C ASN A 116 -12.42 -1.17 -16.36
N TYR A 117 -11.81 -2.27 -15.95
CA TYR A 117 -12.35 -3.60 -16.14
C TYR A 117 -11.98 -4.53 -14.98
N ILE A 118 -12.91 -5.42 -14.65
CA ILE A 118 -12.71 -6.55 -13.76
C ILE A 118 -12.68 -7.80 -14.63
N VAL A 119 -11.72 -8.68 -14.41
CA VAL A 119 -11.66 -9.98 -15.10
C VAL A 119 -11.55 -11.12 -14.09
N GLN A 120 -12.39 -12.13 -14.28
CA GLN A 120 -12.48 -13.30 -13.41
C GLN A 120 -12.48 -14.60 -14.24
N PRO A 121 -11.96 -15.71 -13.71
CA PRO A 121 -12.11 -17.03 -14.30
C PRO A 121 -13.53 -17.59 -14.16
N GLU A 122 -13.84 -18.60 -14.96
CA GLU A 122 -15.13 -19.27 -15.00
C GLU A 122 -15.50 -19.94 -13.67
N ASP A 123 -14.49 -20.35 -12.89
CA ASP A 123 -14.67 -21.06 -11.62
C ASP A 123 -14.62 -20.15 -10.37
N SER A 124 -14.64 -18.82 -10.54
CA SER A 124 -14.68 -17.86 -9.43
C SER A 124 -15.96 -17.93 -8.61
N GLY A 125 -15.81 -17.93 -7.28
CA GLY A 125 -16.91 -17.72 -6.34
C GLY A 125 -17.25 -16.23 -6.15
N VAL A 126 -18.39 -15.96 -5.53
CA VAL A 126 -18.89 -14.58 -5.29
C VAL A 126 -17.89 -13.70 -4.54
N GLY A 127 -17.05 -14.29 -3.70
CA GLY A 127 -16.10 -13.55 -2.89
C GLY A 127 -15.02 -12.81 -3.69
N VAL A 128 -14.51 -13.37 -4.79
CA VAL A 128 -13.51 -12.69 -5.61
C VAL A 128 -14.15 -11.61 -6.48
N PHE A 129 -15.34 -11.86 -7.04
CA PHE A 129 -16.10 -10.79 -7.69
C PHE A 129 -16.35 -9.59 -6.75
N ALA A 130 -16.70 -9.86 -5.49
CA ALA A 130 -16.91 -8.81 -4.50
C ALA A 130 -15.61 -8.08 -4.11
N HIS A 131 -14.49 -8.79 -4.09
CA HIS A 131 -13.17 -8.22 -3.84
C HIS A 131 -12.75 -7.26 -4.96
N GLU A 132 -12.79 -7.71 -6.22
CA GLU A 132 -12.43 -6.86 -7.36
C GLU A 132 -13.40 -5.68 -7.53
N TYR A 133 -14.69 -5.89 -7.25
CA TYR A 133 -15.64 -4.78 -7.24
C TYR A 133 -15.31 -3.78 -6.12
N GLY A 134 -14.68 -4.22 -5.03
CA GLY A 134 -14.11 -3.33 -4.02
C GLY A 134 -13.03 -2.40 -4.59
N HIS A 135 -12.15 -2.89 -5.47
CA HIS A 135 -11.16 -2.04 -6.17
C HIS A 135 -11.80 -1.05 -7.13
N ASP A 136 -12.84 -1.46 -7.83
CA ASP A 136 -13.60 -0.58 -8.72
C ASP A 136 -14.33 0.54 -7.95
N LEU A 137 -14.64 0.31 -6.66
CA LEU A 137 -15.12 1.33 -5.73
C LEU A 137 -13.99 2.15 -5.06
N GLY A 138 -12.72 1.90 -5.41
CA GLY A 138 -11.55 2.63 -4.92
C GLY A 138 -10.92 2.08 -3.63
N LEU A 139 -11.24 0.86 -3.21
CA LEU A 139 -10.58 0.23 -2.06
C LEU A 139 -9.26 -0.45 -2.47
N PRO A 140 -8.22 -0.38 -1.62
CA PRO A 140 -6.98 -1.11 -1.86
C PRO A 140 -7.05 -2.56 -1.37
N ASP A 141 -6.05 -3.34 -1.79
CA ASP A 141 -5.72 -4.60 -1.13
C ASP A 141 -5.23 -4.37 0.30
N LEU A 142 -5.73 -5.20 1.22
CA LEU A 142 -5.32 -5.19 2.62
C LEU A 142 -4.40 -6.37 3.01
N TYR A 143 -4.08 -7.27 2.07
CA TYR A 143 -2.95 -8.19 2.22
C TYR A 143 -1.63 -7.52 1.83
N ASP A 144 -0.49 -8.17 2.09
CA ASP A 144 0.80 -7.65 1.66
C ASP A 144 1.00 -7.92 0.16
N THR A 145 0.88 -6.87 -0.65
CA THR A 145 1.02 -6.95 -2.11
C THR A 145 2.47 -7.01 -2.59
N SER A 146 3.47 -6.82 -1.71
CA SER A 146 4.88 -6.98 -2.07
C SER A 146 5.31 -8.45 -2.23
N GLY A 147 4.52 -9.37 -1.66
CA GLY A 147 4.83 -10.81 -1.63
C GLY A 147 5.95 -11.20 -0.66
N LEU A 148 6.41 -10.27 0.19
CA LEU A 148 7.51 -10.53 1.14
C LEU A 148 7.02 -11.04 2.50
N GLY A 149 5.82 -10.65 2.95
CA GLY A 149 5.23 -11.07 4.23
C GLY A 149 3.73 -11.31 4.14
N ASP A 150 3.10 -11.53 5.30
CA ASP A 150 1.65 -11.72 5.41
C ASP A 150 1.03 -10.72 6.39
N SER A 151 -0.01 -10.00 5.96
CA SER A 151 -0.77 -9.12 6.87
C SER A 151 -1.83 -9.92 7.63
N ASP A 152 -1.83 -9.80 8.96
CA ASP A 152 -2.81 -10.46 9.86
C ASP A 152 -4.27 -10.03 9.65
N VAL A 153 -4.57 -9.13 8.71
CA VAL A 153 -5.95 -8.83 8.31
C VAL A 153 -6.66 -10.11 7.84
N ASP A 154 -6.02 -10.91 6.99
CA ASP A 154 -6.51 -12.21 6.50
C ASP A 154 -8.04 -12.28 6.28
N PHE A 155 -8.72 -13.23 6.93
CA PHE A 155 -10.15 -13.47 6.79
C PHE A 155 -11.01 -12.43 7.52
N TRP A 156 -10.42 -11.48 8.25
CA TRP A 156 -11.20 -10.41 8.87
C TRP A 156 -11.76 -9.41 7.86
N ASP A 157 -11.18 -9.29 6.65
CA ASP A 157 -11.64 -8.32 5.65
C ASP A 157 -11.78 -8.94 4.26
N LEU A 158 -12.83 -8.53 3.54
CA LEU A 158 -13.06 -8.86 2.14
C LEU A 158 -11.87 -8.48 1.25
N MET A 159 -11.22 -7.35 1.53
CA MET A 159 -10.06 -6.85 0.78
C MET A 159 -8.76 -7.59 1.13
N SER A 160 -8.84 -8.72 1.85
CA SER A 160 -7.74 -9.64 2.10
C SER A 160 -8.21 -11.08 1.85
N SER A 161 -7.79 -12.07 2.66
CA SER A 161 -8.24 -13.46 2.52
C SER A 161 -9.76 -13.64 2.77
N GLY A 162 -10.49 -12.63 3.27
CA GLY A 162 -11.93 -12.70 3.52
C GLY A 162 -12.77 -13.05 2.30
N SER A 163 -12.32 -12.67 1.09
CA SER A 163 -12.92 -13.06 -0.19
C SER A 163 -12.91 -14.58 -0.43
N HIS A 164 -12.06 -15.32 0.26
CA HIS A 164 -11.86 -16.77 0.10
C HIS A 164 -12.63 -17.61 1.13
N ALA A 165 -13.38 -16.96 2.03
CA ALA A 165 -14.13 -17.63 3.09
C ALA A 165 -15.35 -18.43 2.58
N GLY A 166 -15.80 -19.35 3.44
CA GLY A 166 -17.05 -20.07 3.27
C GLY A 166 -16.94 -21.59 3.30
N PRO A 167 -18.08 -22.30 3.48
CA PRO A 167 -18.11 -23.76 3.52
C PRO A 167 -17.65 -24.38 2.19
N ILE A 168 -17.95 -23.69 1.09
CA ILE A 168 -17.32 -23.87 -0.21
C ILE A 168 -16.40 -22.65 -0.42
N PHE A 169 -15.23 -22.88 -1.01
CA PHE A 169 -14.26 -21.82 -1.29
C PHE A 169 -14.92 -20.62 -1.98
N GLN A 170 -14.65 -19.40 -1.49
CA GLN A 170 -15.18 -18.12 -2.01
C GLN A 170 -16.72 -17.96 -2.02
N SER A 171 -17.47 -18.88 -1.40
CA SER A 171 -18.95 -18.89 -1.47
C SER A 171 -19.61 -17.99 -0.42
N LEU A 172 -18.91 -17.67 0.66
CA LEU A 172 -19.42 -16.86 1.76
C LEU A 172 -18.30 -15.95 2.25
N PRO A 173 -17.97 -14.90 1.48
CA PRO A 173 -16.92 -13.97 1.84
C PRO A 173 -17.27 -13.25 3.15
N THR A 174 -16.27 -12.83 3.91
CA THR A 174 -16.48 -12.04 5.14
C THR A 174 -16.77 -10.57 4.81
N HIS A 175 -17.27 -9.81 5.79
CA HIS A 175 -17.53 -8.39 5.58
C HIS A 175 -16.25 -7.60 5.36
N MET A 176 -16.36 -6.54 4.55
CA MET A 176 -15.47 -5.38 4.63
C MET A 176 -15.44 -4.85 6.08
N GLY A 177 -14.26 -4.49 6.55
CA GLY A 177 -14.03 -3.87 7.85
C GLY A 177 -14.60 -2.45 7.92
N ILE A 178 -14.59 -1.89 9.12
CA ILE A 178 -15.18 -0.58 9.39
C ILE A 178 -14.52 0.57 8.62
N TRP A 179 -13.23 0.45 8.29
CA TRP A 179 -12.54 1.48 7.50
C TRP A 179 -13.11 1.56 6.09
N ALA A 180 -13.15 0.43 5.37
CA ALA A 180 -13.69 0.33 4.01
C ALA A 180 -15.15 0.80 3.95
N LYS A 181 -15.99 0.34 4.89
CA LYS A 181 -17.40 0.79 4.97
C LYS A 181 -17.52 2.29 5.24
N TRP A 182 -16.61 2.87 6.01
CA TRP A 182 -16.64 4.31 6.30
C TRP A 182 -16.20 5.15 5.10
N VAL A 183 -15.10 4.80 4.43
CA VAL A 183 -14.63 5.56 3.25
C VAL A 183 -15.59 5.45 2.07
N LEU A 184 -16.31 4.34 1.93
CA LEU A 184 -17.39 4.17 0.95
C LEU A 184 -18.73 4.83 1.37
N GLY A 185 -18.80 5.44 2.57
CA GLY A 185 -20.01 6.09 3.07
C GLY A 185 -21.13 5.14 3.50
N TRP A 186 -20.85 3.85 3.67
CA TRP A 186 -21.82 2.82 4.08
C TRP A 186 -21.99 2.71 5.61
N ALA A 187 -21.03 3.23 6.38
CA ALA A 187 -21.05 3.26 7.83
C ALA A 187 -20.46 4.57 8.36
N GLU A 188 -20.94 5.03 9.51
CA GLU A 188 -20.42 6.26 10.14
C GLU A 188 -19.93 5.95 11.57
N PRO A 189 -18.60 5.74 11.78
CA PRO A 189 -18.07 5.48 13.10
C PRO A 189 -18.15 6.72 13.99
N VAL A 190 -18.40 6.52 15.29
CA VAL A 190 -18.38 7.62 16.25
C VAL A 190 -16.96 8.14 16.42
N THR A 191 -16.72 9.35 15.94
CA THR A 191 -15.41 10.02 16.06
C THR A 191 -15.18 10.57 17.48
N ILE A 192 -13.97 10.33 18.01
CA ILE A 192 -13.51 10.76 19.33
C ILE A 192 -12.15 11.46 19.19
N SER A 193 -12.15 12.78 19.34
CA SER A 193 -10.94 13.60 19.19
C SER A 193 -10.01 13.57 20.42
N PRO A 194 -8.71 13.88 20.27
CA PRO A 194 -7.75 13.96 21.36
C PRO A 194 -8.19 14.93 22.47
N GLY A 195 -7.99 14.52 23.72
CA GLY A 195 -8.33 15.31 24.92
C GLY A 195 -9.81 15.31 25.29
N SER A 196 -10.66 14.56 24.58
CA SER A 196 -12.07 14.38 24.96
C SER A 196 -12.22 13.67 26.32
N ALA A 197 -13.39 13.80 26.96
CA ALA A 197 -13.68 13.05 28.19
C ALA A 197 -13.91 11.56 27.88
N PRO A 198 -13.42 10.62 28.71
CA PRO A 198 -13.70 9.20 28.52
C PRO A 198 -15.19 8.89 28.60
N ARG A 199 -15.71 8.12 27.64
CA ARG A 199 -17.14 7.80 27.49
C ARG A 199 -17.37 6.33 27.19
N THR A 200 -18.60 5.86 27.41
CA THR A 200 -19.00 4.51 26.98
C THR A 200 -19.74 4.64 25.66
N VAL A 201 -19.33 3.85 24.66
CA VAL A 201 -20.00 3.73 23.37
C VAL A 201 -20.76 2.41 23.34
N LEU A 202 -21.99 2.45 22.82
CA LEU A 202 -22.78 1.27 22.52
C LEU A 202 -22.44 0.83 21.08
N LEU A 203 -21.50 -0.09 20.95
CA LEU A 203 -20.97 -0.54 19.67
C LEU A 203 -21.81 -1.70 19.14
N GLY A 204 -22.46 -1.51 18.00
CA GLY A 204 -23.25 -2.53 17.32
C GLY A 204 -22.38 -3.46 16.49
N GLN A 205 -22.90 -4.65 16.20
CA GLN A 205 -22.24 -5.58 15.29
C GLN A 205 -22.12 -5.01 13.87
N SER A 206 -21.01 -5.27 13.19
CA SER A 206 -20.71 -4.72 11.85
C SER A 206 -21.62 -5.25 10.74
N SER A 207 -22.25 -6.41 10.94
CA SER A 207 -23.30 -6.90 10.04
C SER A 207 -24.66 -6.50 10.57
N ARG A 208 -25.49 -5.83 9.75
CA ARG A 208 -26.85 -5.43 10.13
C ARG A 208 -26.88 -4.70 11.48
N THR A 209 -26.13 -3.60 11.56
CA THR A 209 -25.96 -2.83 12.80
C THR A 209 -27.30 -2.55 13.49
N PRO A 210 -27.49 -2.90 14.77
CA PRO A 210 -28.72 -2.60 15.49
C PRO A 210 -29.02 -1.10 15.53
N LYS A 211 -30.29 -0.72 15.39
CA LYS A 211 -30.70 0.69 15.48
C LYS A 211 -30.38 1.26 16.87
N GLY A 212 -29.80 2.46 16.90
CA GLY A 212 -29.44 3.15 18.14
C GLY A 212 -28.08 2.76 18.72
N THR A 213 -27.30 1.95 18.01
CA THR A 213 -25.90 1.66 18.33
C THR A 213 -24.98 2.35 17.31
N ALA A 214 -23.70 2.50 17.62
CA ALA A 214 -22.69 2.98 16.69
C ALA A 214 -22.24 1.87 15.73
N ASP A 215 -21.99 2.20 14.46
CA ASP A 215 -21.39 1.28 13.48
C ASP A 215 -19.94 0.94 13.79
N GLY A 216 -19.24 1.90 14.41
CA GLY A 216 -17.83 1.80 14.75
C GLY A 216 -17.40 2.90 15.72
N ILE A 217 -16.14 2.85 16.13
CA ILE A 217 -15.48 3.90 16.91
C ILE A 217 -14.26 4.35 16.13
N LYS A 218 -14.10 5.65 15.92
CA LYS A 218 -12.86 6.25 15.38
C LYS A 218 -12.21 7.11 16.45
N ILE A 219 -10.97 6.82 16.81
CA ILE A 219 -10.20 7.59 17.78
C ILE A 219 -9.10 8.33 17.04
N ASP A 220 -9.29 9.63 16.87
CA ASP A 220 -8.28 10.48 16.26
C ASP A 220 -7.07 10.60 17.18
N LEU A 221 -5.89 10.58 16.59
CA LEU A 221 -4.62 10.87 17.24
C LEU A 221 -4.12 12.23 16.74
N PRO A 222 -3.30 12.95 17.53
CA PRO A 222 -2.55 14.10 17.01
C PRO A 222 -1.78 13.75 15.73
N ASP A 223 -1.87 14.59 14.70
CA ASP A 223 -1.26 14.28 13.39
C ASP A 223 0.25 14.02 13.50
N LYS A 224 0.74 13.09 12.68
CA LYS A 224 2.16 12.83 12.51
C LYS A 224 2.79 13.92 11.68
N LYS A 225 3.93 14.42 12.16
CA LYS A 225 4.83 15.29 11.39
C LYS A 225 5.95 14.43 10.85
N ILE A 226 5.99 14.26 9.53
CA ILE A 226 7.06 13.54 8.83
C ILE A 226 8.01 14.57 8.26
N HIS A 227 9.28 14.47 8.63
CA HIS A 227 10.33 15.31 8.08
C HIS A 227 11.00 14.58 6.92
N LEU A 228 10.97 15.18 5.73
CA LEU A 228 11.54 14.62 4.51
C LEU A 228 12.90 15.24 4.19
N ALA A 229 13.05 16.56 4.35
CA ALA A 229 14.28 17.29 4.13
C ALA A 229 14.19 18.67 4.80
N ASP A 230 15.33 19.26 5.13
CA ASP A 230 15.42 20.69 5.38
C ASP A 230 15.62 21.44 4.04
N PRO A 231 14.94 22.58 3.79
CA PRO A 231 15.28 23.48 2.68
C PRO A 231 16.78 23.83 2.67
N HIS A 232 17.38 23.99 1.48
CA HIS A 232 18.79 24.34 1.39
C HIS A 232 19.01 25.78 1.88
N GLY A 233 18.14 26.69 1.41
CA GLY A 233 18.01 28.06 1.85
C GLY A 233 16.64 28.33 2.46
N GLY A 234 16.52 29.38 3.28
CA GLY A 234 15.21 29.89 3.71
C GLY A 234 14.32 28.89 4.47
N SER A 235 13.08 28.75 4.01
CA SER A 235 12.00 27.96 4.61
C SER A 235 11.16 27.17 3.61
N ALA A 236 11.40 27.34 2.31
CA ALA A 236 10.65 26.75 1.22
C ALA A 236 11.58 26.18 0.15
N MET A 237 11.13 25.12 -0.52
CA MET A 237 11.82 24.50 -1.66
C MET A 237 10.77 23.89 -2.59
N TRP A 238 11.15 23.60 -3.85
CA TRP A 238 10.28 22.80 -4.72
C TRP A 238 10.42 21.32 -4.38
N TYR A 239 9.30 20.61 -4.37
CA TYR A 239 9.26 19.17 -4.16
C TYR A 239 8.37 18.50 -5.20
N SER A 240 8.89 17.45 -5.84
CA SER A 240 8.17 16.66 -6.85
C SER A 240 7.00 15.85 -6.27
N GLY A 241 7.03 15.47 -5.00
CA GLY A 241 6.14 14.45 -4.47
C GLY A 241 6.61 13.02 -4.77
N ALA A 242 6.02 12.08 -4.05
CA ALA A 242 6.14 10.63 -4.21
C ALA A 242 4.71 10.03 -4.24
N ASP A 243 3.87 10.57 -5.13
CA ASP A 243 2.41 10.51 -5.01
C ASP A 243 1.70 9.86 -6.20
N GLN A 244 2.40 9.53 -7.28
CA GLN A 244 1.83 9.04 -8.54
C GLN A 244 2.65 7.90 -9.13
N ASP A 245 1.99 6.82 -9.54
CA ASP A 245 2.55 5.79 -10.43
C ASP A 245 2.57 6.33 -11.85
N TRP A 246 3.55 5.96 -12.67
CA TRP A 246 3.70 6.48 -14.03
C TRP A 246 3.58 8.01 -14.09
N ALA A 247 4.18 8.69 -13.11
CA ALA A 247 4.16 10.14 -13.05
C ALA A 247 4.85 10.72 -14.29
N ASP A 248 4.32 11.82 -14.79
CA ASP A 248 4.97 12.69 -15.74
C ASP A 248 4.66 14.13 -15.33
N ILE A 249 5.41 14.59 -14.33
CA ILE A 249 5.20 15.90 -13.71
C ILE A 249 6.35 16.83 -14.04
N THR A 250 6.03 18.09 -14.28
CA THR A 250 6.96 19.11 -14.76
C THR A 250 6.86 20.39 -13.96
N LEU A 251 7.98 21.08 -13.82
CA LEU A 251 8.12 22.42 -13.26
C LEU A 251 8.89 23.27 -14.26
N SER A 252 8.21 24.21 -14.93
CA SER A 252 8.76 24.94 -16.08
C SER A 252 8.79 26.45 -15.89
N ARG A 253 9.75 27.11 -16.54
CA ARG A 253 9.97 28.55 -16.48
C ARG A 253 10.58 29.08 -17.78
N GLU A 254 10.26 30.32 -18.14
CA GLU A 254 10.98 31.06 -19.18
C GLU A 254 12.25 31.73 -18.61
N ILE A 255 13.37 31.56 -19.31
CA ILE A 255 14.68 32.10 -18.97
C ILE A 255 15.22 32.91 -20.14
N ALA A 256 15.54 34.18 -19.88
CA ALA A 256 16.32 34.99 -20.80
C ALA A 256 17.81 34.66 -20.63
N VAL A 257 18.37 33.87 -21.55
CA VAL A 257 19.77 33.46 -21.49
C VAL A 257 20.65 34.64 -21.92
N PRO A 258 21.52 35.18 -21.05
CA PRO A 258 22.39 36.29 -21.41
C PRO A 258 23.37 35.89 -22.51
N ALA A 259 23.92 36.89 -23.21
CA ALA A 259 25.08 36.66 -24.04
C ALA A 259 26.30 36.36 -23.14
N GLY A 260 27.12 35.39 -23.53
CA GLY A 260 28.32 34.96 -22.80
C GLY A 260 28.90 33.69 -23.41
N ASP A 261 30.14 33.37 -23.06
CA ASP A 261 30.83 32.16 -23.51
C ASP A 261 30.67 31.02 -22.48
N ASP A 262 30.42 31.36 -21.21
CA ASP A 262 30.13 30.41 -20.12
C ASP A 262 28.83 30.82 -19.41
N VAL A 263 27.71 30.24 -19.84
CA VAL A 263 26.38 30.51 -19.27
C VAL A 263 25.85 29.22 -18.65
N ARG A 264 25.56 29.24 -17.34
CA ARG A 264 25.13 28.05 -16.58
C ARG A 264 23.90 28.35 -15.76
N PHE A 265 22.96 27.41 -15.77
CA PHE A 265 21.84 27.40 -14.85
C PHE A 265 22.10 26.41 -13.73
N TRP A 266 22.14 26.91 -12.51
CA TRP A 266 22.46 26.21 -11.28
C TRP A 266 21.19 25.92 -10.48
N MET A 267 21.24 24.82 -9.75
CA MET A 267 20.21 24.34 -8.85
C MET A 267 20.85 23.53 -7.72
N TRP A 268 20.33 23.69 -6.51
CA TRP A 268 20.56 22.70 -5.47
C TRP A 268 19.53 21.60 -5.64
N ASN A 269 19.99 20.35 -5.71
CA ASN A 269 19.15 19.16 -5.85
C ASN A 269 19.35 18.24 -4.65
N ASN A 270 18.25 17.73 -4.09
CA ASN A 270 18.25 16.68 -3.07
C ASN A 270 17.19 15.66 -3.45
N TYR A 271 17.61 14.52 -3.99
CA TYR A 271 16.68 13.48 -4.45
C TYR A 271 17.09 12.11 -3.90
N VAL A 272 16.09 11.32 -3.55
CA VAL A 272 16.18 9.86 -3.44
C VAL A 272 15.03 9.35 -4.29
N ILE A 273 15.36 8.76 -5.44
CA ILE A 273 14.41 8.24 -6.43
C ILE A 273 14.84 6.83 -6.82
N GLU A 274 13.90 5.97 -7.21
CA GLU A 274 14.21 4.56 -7.46
C GLU A 274 15.28 4.41 -8.56
N GLN A 275 16.41 3.80 -8.19
CA GLN A 275 17.58 3.76 -9.06
C GLN A 275 17.31 2.95 -10.33
N ASP A 276 17.58 3.56 -11.48
CA ASP A 276 17.41 2.97 -12.81
C ASP A 276 15.94 2.69 -13.21
N TRP A 277 14.97 3.13 -12.40
CA TRP A 277 13.52 3.00 -12.67
C TRP A 277 12.84 4.37 -12.81
N ASP A 278 13.08 5.23 -11.82
CA ASP A 278 12.60 6.60 -11.77
C ASP A 278 13.67 7.57 -12.25
N PHE A 279 13.26 8.62 -12.96
CA PHE A 279 14.19 9.59 -13.51
C PHE A 279 13.72 11.04 -13.37
N GLY A 280 14.64 11.91 -12.97
CA GLY A 280 14.54 13.36 -13.10
C GLY A 280 15.26 13.85 -14.35
N PHE A 281 14.70 14.83 -15.08
CA PHE A 281 15.32 15.44 -16.25
C PHE A 281 15.33 16.95 -16.15
N ILE A 282 16.39 17.57 -16.64
CA ILE A 282 16.41 18.99 -16.96
C ILE A 282 16.27 19.12 -18.47
N GLU A 283 15.22 19.79 -18.93
CA GLU A 283 14.90 19.90 -20.34
C GLU A 283 14.77 21.37 -20.76
N ILE A 284 15.07 21.62 -22.03
CA ILE A 284 15.03 22.94 -22.64
C ILE A 284 14.17 22.94 -23.90
N SER A 285 13.50 24.05 -24.14
CA SER A 285 12.73 24.33 -25.35
C SER A 285 13.07 25.72 -25.90
N THR A 286 13.29 25.78 -27.21
CA THR A 286 13.56 27.01 -27.98
C THR A 286 12.37 27.43 -28.86
N ASP A 287 11.27 26.69 -28.83
CA ASP A 287 10.08 26.87 -29.68
C ASP A 287 8.80 27.15 -28.87
N GLY A 288 8.96 27.71 -27.67
CA GLY A 288 7.83 28.07 -26.79
C GLY A 288 7.19 26.87 -26.09
N GLY A 289 7.89 25.73 -26.00
CA GLY A 289 7.44 24.52 -25.31
C GLY A 289 6.77 23.49 -26.23
N ALA A 290 6.86 23.65 -27.55
CA ALA A 290 6.29 22.69 -28.51
C ALA A 290 7.15 21.42 -28.59
N SER A 291 8.46 21.55 -28.44
CA SER A 291 9.41 20.44 -28.31
C SER A 291 10.41 20.67 -27.18
N TRP A 292 10.90 19.57 -26.60
CA TRP A 292 11.79 19.57 -25.43
C TRP A 292 12.95 18.59 -25.63
N SER A 293 14.16 19.07 -25.34
CA SER A 293 15.40 18.28 -25.34
C SER A 293 16.01 18.25 -23.95
N GLU A 294 16.44 17.08 -23.48
CA GLU A 294 17.17 16.93 -22.23
C GLU A 294 18.59 17.52 -22.30
N LEU A 295 19.06 18.03 -21.17
CA LEU A 295 20.40 18.55 -20.97
C LEU A 295 21.21 17.62 -20.05
N LYS A 296 22.51 17.52 -20.32
CA LYS A 296 23.45 16.89 -19.39
C LYS A 296 23.55 17.74 -18.12
N VAL A 297 23.48 17.07 -16.97
CA VAL A 297 23.59 17.71 -15.65
C VAL A 297 24.96 17.41 -15.06
N TYR A 298 25.61 18.45 -14.55
CA TYR A 298 26.96 18.38 -14.00
C TYR A 298 26.97 18.83 -12.54
N ALA A 299 27.77 18.19 -11.69
CA ALA A 299 28.04 18.71 -10.35
C ALA A 299 28.96 19.94 -10.41
N GLU A 300 29.07 20.68 -9.32
CA GLU A 300 29.93 21.86 -9.18
C GLU A 300 31.41 21.63 -9.59
N ASP A 301 31.93 20.42 -9.39
CA ASP A 301 33.30 20.04 -9.80
C ASP A 301 33.45 19.73 -11.32
N GLY A 302 32.35 19.77 -12.06
CA GLY A 302 32.27 19.50 -13.49
C GLY A 302 32.10 18.02 -13.86
N SER A 303 31.95 17.13 -12.89
CA SER A 303 31.60 15.73 -13.15
C SER A 303 30.17 15.60 -13.68
N LEU A 304 29.96 14.69 -14.65
CA LEU A 304 28.62 14.39 -15.17
C LEU A 304 27.86 13.56 -14.13
N VAL A 305 26.65 13.98 -13.76
CA VAL A 305 25.80 13.29 -12.77
C VAL A 305 24.51 12.72 -13.36
N SER A 306 24.05 13.24 -14.50
CA SER A 306 23.03 12.56 -15.29
C SER A 306 23.63 11.31 -15.97
N THR A 307 22.79 10.36 -16.34
CA THR A 307 23.17 9.25 -17.22
C THR A 307 23.89 9.74 -18.49
N ASP A 308 24.86 8.96 -18.97
CA ASP A 308 25.70 9.33 -20.11
C ASP A 308 25.19 8.77 -21.45
N ASP A 309 25.88 9.09 -22.55
CA ASP A 309 25.49 8.64 -23.90
C ASP A 309 25.54 7.11 -24.09
N THR A 310 26.20 6.41 -23.19
CA THR A 310 26.40 4.95 -23.18
C THR A 310 25.62 4.24 -22.09
N TYR A 311 24.79 4.96 -21.35
CA TYR A 311 23.98 4.39 -20.27
C TYR A 311 23.06 3.30 -20.83
N PRO A 312 23.09 2.07 -20.25
CA PRO A 312 22.46 0.91 -20.85
C PRO A 312 20.94 0.87 -20.68
N ASP A 313 20.37 1.71 -19.81
CA ASP A 313 18.94 1.68 -19.45
C ASP A 313 18.49 0.26 -19.06
N PRO A 314 19.01 -0.29 -17.95
CA PRO A 314 18.88 -1.71 -17.63
C PRO A 314 17.42 -2.17 -17.48
N ASN A 315 16.51 -1.25 -17.17
CA ASN A 315 15.08 -1.51 -17.01
C ASN A 315 14.22 -0.97 -18.18
N GLY A 316 14.84 -0.37 -19.21
CA GLY A 316 14.16 0.14 -20.40
C GLY A 316 13.27 1.37 -20.18
N ARG A 317 13.37 2.03 -19.02
CA ARG A 317 12.46 3.09 -18.58
C ARG A 317 12.65 4.39 -19.35
N LEU A 318 13.88 4.70 -19.76
CA LEU A 318 14.12 5.89 -20.58
C LEU A 318 13.42 5.81 -21.94
N GLY A 319 13.25 4.59 -22.48
CA GLY A 319 12.41 4.31 -23.64
C GLY A 319 10.95 4.72 -23.42
N ASP A 320 10.36 4.26 -22.31
CA ASP A 320 8.99 4.55 -21.92
C ASP A 320 8.76 6.06 -21.71
N TYR A 321 9.78 6.79 -21.23
CA TYR A 321 9.70 8.23 -20.98
C TYR A 321 9.92 9.12 -22.20
N GLY A 322 9.80 8.54 -23.41
CA GLY A 322 9.91 9.24 -24.69
C GLY A 322 11.28 9.14 -25.33
N GLY A 323 12.01 8.04 -25.08
CA GLY A 323 13.34 7.79 -25.65
C GLY A 323 14.41 8.74 -25.12
N LYS A 324 14.37 9.04 -23.83
CA LYS A 324 15.24 10.00 -23.14
C LYS A 324 16.64 9.42 -22.91
N LYS A 325 17.62 10.29 -22.57
CA LYS A 325 19.00 9.84 -22.28
C LYS A 325 19.65 10.37 -21.01
N TYR A 326 19.48 11.65 -20.68
CA TYR A 326 20.27 12.34 -19.64
C TYR A 326 19.47 12.52 -18.35
N GLY A 327 19.05 11.41 -17.75
CA GLY A 327 18.27 11.41 -16.52
C GLY A 327 19.12 11.36 -15.25
N LEU A 328 18.63 11.98 -14.18
CA LEU A 328 19.07 11.80 -12.80
C LEU A 328 18.32 10.61 -12.21
N THR A 329 19.00 9.71 -11.52
CA THR A 329 18.38 8.55 -10.84
C THR A 329 19.18 8.18 -9.58
N GLY A 330 18.58 7.43 -8.65
CA GLY A 330 19.20 7.02 -7.39
C GLY A 330 19.17 8.09 -6.29
N ASP A 331 20.25 8.18 -5.50
CA ASP A 331 20.39 9.08 -4.35
C ASP A 331 21.46 10.15 -4.62
N SER A 332 21.13 11.44 -4.38
CA SER A 332 22.08 12.54 -4.49
C SER A 332 23.05 12.66 -3.30
N GLY A 333 22.78 11.96 -2.19
CA GLY A 333 23.55 12.03 -0.94
C GLY A 333 23.22 13.26 -0.09
N GLY A 334 22.01 13.82 -0.26
CA GLY A 334 21.59 15.11 0.30
C GLY A 334 21.66 16.24 -0.74
N TRP A 335 21.76 17.49 -0.28
CA TRP A 335 21.86 18.65 -1.16
C TRP A 335 23.18 18.66 -1.95
N ARG A 336 23.07 18.61 -3.27
CA ARG A 336 24.17 18.72 -4.22
C ARG A 336 23.93 19.89 -5.15
N HIS A 337 24.97 20.69 -5.39
CA HIS A 337 24.91 21.83 -6.29
C HIS A 337 25.24 21.38 -7.71
N ASP A 338 24.23 21.42 -8.58
CA ASP A 338 24.29 20.94 -9.95
C ASP A 338 24.05 22.08 -10.94
N TYR A 339 24.53 21.94 -12.17
CA TYR A 339 24.24 22.87 -13.26
C TYR A 339 24.01 22.19 -14.60
N VAL A 340 23.35 22.93 -15.49
CA VAL A 340 23.28 22.65 -16.93
C VAL A 340 23.93 23.79 -17.73
N ASP A 341 24.61 23.43 -18.82
CA ASP A 341 25.24 24.39 -19.72
C ASP A 341 24.20 25.01 -20.67
N LEU A 342 24.04 26.32 -20.58
CA LEU A 342 23.16 27.14 -21.43
C LEU A 342 23.92 27.97 -22.46
N SER A 343 25.26 27.89 -22.51
CA SER A 343 26.09 28.63 -23.48
C SER A 343 25.65 28.44 -24.94
N PRO A 344 25.19 27.25 -25.40
CA PRO A 344 24.65 27.08 -26.75
C PRO A 344 23.41 27.93 -27.07
N TYR A 345 22.74 28.44 -26.04
CA TYR A 345 21.51 29.24 -26.13
C TYR A 345 21.74 30.72 -25.79
N ALA A 346 23.01 31.15 -25.66
CA ALA A 346 23.36 32.52 -25.30
C ALA A 346 22.66 33.56 -26.19
N GLY A 347 22.03 34.56 -25.55
CA GLY A 347 21.27 35.62 -26.22
C GLY A 347 19.86 35.23 -26.67
N GLN A 348 19.39 34.01 -26.38
CA GLN A 348 18.02 33.56 -26.68
C GLN A 348 17.15 33.56 -25.42
N THR A 349 15.83 33.62 -25.61
CA THR A 349 14.87 33.30 -24.55
C THR A 349 14.42 31.86 -24.75
N VAL A 350 14.56 31.05 -23.71
CA VAL A 350 14.26 29.61 -23.73
C VAL A 350 13.26 29.28 -22.62
N ARG A 351 12.59 28.13 -22.72
CA ARG A 351 11.92 27.53 -21.56
C ARG A 351 12.77 26.42 -21.02
N LEU A 352 12.96 26.39 -19.70
CA LEU A 352 13.61 25.31 -18.98
C LEU A 352 12.58 24.61 -18.11
N ARG A 353 12.65 23.29 -17.98
CA ARG A 353 11.81 22.54 -17.04
C ARG A 353 12.57 21.44 -16.32
N LEU A 354 12.17 21.20 -15.08
CA LEU A 354 12.44 19.97 -14.34
C LEU A 354 11.29 19.02 -14.63
N ARG A 355 11.58 17.79 -15.06
CA ARG A 355 10.59 16.74 -15.29
C ARG A 355 10.92 15.57 -14.38
N TYR A 356 9.95 15.02 -13.65
CA TYR A 356 10.12 13.81 -12.86
C TYR A 356 9.15 12.75 -13.36
N THR A 357 9.67 11.54 -13.62
CA THR A 357 8.90 10.40 -14.11
C THR A 357 9.14 9.18 -13.25
N THR A 358 8.06 8.47 -12.93
CA THR A 358 8.08 7.25 -12.11
C THR A 358 7.58 6.02 -12.86
N ASP A 359 7.87 4.85 -12.33
CA ASP A 359 7.32 3.58 -12.80
C ASP A 359 5.99 3.20 -12.10
N ALA A 360 5.54 1.95 -12.23
CA ALA A 360 4.27 1.47 -11.69
C ALA A 360 4.33 1.01 -10.22
N ALA A 361 5.51 0.83 -9.65
CA ALA A 361 5.70 -0.07 -8.53
C ALA A 361 6.04 0.66 -7.23
N PHE A 362 7.19 1.33 -7.18
CA PHE A 362 7.74 1.85 -5.95
C PHE A 362 8.14 3.31 -6.11
N LYS A 363 7.85 4.11 -5.08
CA LYS A 363 8.22 5.52 -5.04
C LYS A 363 9.05 5.76 -3.80
N GLU A 364 10.29 6.16 -4.04
CA GLU A 364 11.17 6.69 -3.01
C GLU A 364 10.72 8.10 -2.58
N ARG A 365 11.49 8.75 -1.72
CA ARG A 365 11.21 10.09 -1.17
C ARG A 365 10.92 11.16 -2.24
N GLY A 366 11.41 11.02 -3.46
CA GLY A 366 11.22 11.97 -4.56
C GLY A 366 12.37 12.98 -4.66
N TRP A 367 12.11 14.11 -5.34
CA TRP A 367 13.12 15.12 -5.69
C TRP A 367 12.77 16.51 -5.15
N PHE A 368 13.69 17.08 -4.37
CA PHE A 368 13.68 18.48 -3.94
C PHE A 368 14.66 19.33 -4.77
N ALA A 369 14.25 20.53 -5.14
CA ALA A 369 15.08 21.51 -5.84
C ALA A 369 14.94 22.91 -5.21
N ASP A 370 16.06 23.61 -5.05
CA ASP A 370 16.12 24.88 -4.33
C ASP A 370 17.25 25.79 -4.84
N ASP A 371 17.25 27.06 -4.42
CA ASP A 371 18.31 28.06 -4.64
C ASP A 371 18.82 28.10 -6.10
N PHE A 372 17.92 28.38 -7.05
CA PHE A 372 18.28 28.46 -8.47
C PHE A 372 19.10 29.70 -8.77
N ALA A 373 20.06 29.59 -9.69
CA ALA A 373 20.83 30.73 -10.16
C ALA A 373 21.20 30.62 -11.65
N LEU A 374 21.29 31.76 -12.33
CA LEU A 374 21.84 31.85 -13.68
C LEU A 374 23.14 32.63 -13.61
N THR A 375 24.24 32.05 -14.08
CA THR A 375 25.53 32.71 -14.16
C THR A 375 25.94 32.91 -15.61
N ALA A 376 26.57 34.03 -15.93
CA ALA A 376 27.21 34.30 -17.22
C ALA A 376 28.62 34.84 -16.99
N ASP A 377 29.60 34.19 -17.62
CA ASP A 377 31.03 34.52 -17.53
C ASP A 377 31.51 34.71 -16.06
N GLY A 378 31.00 33.84 -15.18
CA GLY A 378 31.32 33.83 -13.74
C GLY A 378 30.53 34.80 -12.86
N ALA A 379 29.62 35.60 -13.42
CA ALA A 379 28.76 36.51 -12.66
C ALA A 379 27.32 35.98 -12.57
N THR A 380 26.74 35.96 -11.38
CA THR A 380 25.32 35.66 -11.19
C THR A 380 24.45 36.81 -11.72
N VAL A 381 23.56 36.50 -12.66
CA VAL A 381 22.67 37.48 -13.32
C VAL A 381 21.20 37.32 -12.91
N TRP A 382 20.83 36.17 -12.34
CA TRP A 382 19.49 35.91 -11.81
C TRP A 382 19.56 34.85 -10.71
N GLN A 383 18.65 34.93 -9.73
CA GLN A 383 18.49 33.97 -8.63
C GLN A 383 17.02 33.81 -8.24
N ASP A 384 16.69 32.67 -7.65
CA ASP A 384 15.39 32.35 -7.06
C ASP A 384 15.58 31.36 -5.91
N ASP A 385 15.36 31.83 -4.69
CA ASP A 385 15.48 31.08 -3.43
C ASP A 385 14.15 30.43 -3.01
N VAL A 386 13.14 30.43 -3.89
CA VAL A 386 11.80 29.83 -3.66
C VAL A 386 10.97 30.50 -2.54
N GLU A 387 11.51 31.51 -1.85
CA GLU A 387 10.81 32.24 -0.78
C GLU A 387 9.74 33.22 -1.31
N SER A 388 9.78 33.53 -2.61
CA SER A 388 8.85 34.46 -3.27
C SER A 388 7.70 33.75 -4.01
N GLY A 389 7.33 32.55 -3.54
CA GLY A 389 6.28 31.72 -4.14
C GLY A 389 6.70 31.19 -5.52
N ALA A 390 5.74 30.96 -6.41
CA ALA A 390 6.04 30.32 -7.70
C ALA A 390 6.99 31.15 -8.58
N ASN A 391 7.06 32.47 -8.40
CA ASN A 391 7.99 33.38 -9.08
C ASN A 391 8.09 33.20 -10.62
N GLY A 392 7.07 32.72 -11.32
CA GLY A 392 7.12 32.47 -12.78
C GLY A 392 7.41 31.02 -13.18
N TRP A 393 7.63 30.14 -12.21
CA TRP A 393 7.54 28.69 -12.41
C TRP A 393 6.09 28.24 -12.55
N THR A 394 5.86 27.24 -13.39
CA THR A 394 4.57 26.60 -13.61
C THR A 394 4.73 25.09 -13.44
N ALA A 395 4.08 24.55 -12.41
CA ALA A 395 3.93 23.12 -12.22
C ALA A 395 2.78 22.60 -13.11
N ALA A 396 2.98 21.47 -13.78
CA ALA A 396 2.00 20.82 -14.63
C ALA A 396 2.30 19.33 -14.78
N GLY A 397 1.37 18.57 -15.32
CA GLY A 397 1.51 17.12 -15.53
C GLY A 397 0.55 16.33 -14.65
N GLY A 398 0.81 15.04 -14.51
CA GLY A 398 -0.01 14.10 -13.76
C GLY A 398 0.53 12.68 -13.88
N SER A 399 -0.36 11.69 -13.82
CA SER A 399 -0.04 10.28 -14.10
C SER A 399 -0.56 9.87 -15.49
N TRP A 400 0.06 8.86 -16.10
CA TRP A 400 -0.52 8.14 -17.24
C TRP A 400 -1.54 7.06 -16.84
N THR A 401 -1.72 6.85 -15.54
CA THR A 401 -2.69 5.91 -14.95
C THR A 401 -3.72 6.65 -14.11
N ASN A 402 -4.48 5.92 -13.30
CA ASN A 402 -5.52 6.43 -12.41
C ASN A 402 -4.98 6.98 -11.08
N THR A 403 -3.66 7.00 -10.87
CA THR A 403 -3.10 7.66 -9.69
C THR A 403 -3.11 9.18 -9.87
N SER A 404 -3.27 9.91 -8.77
CA SER A 404 -3.28 11.37 -8.81
C SER A 404 -2.52 11.94 -7.62
N GLY A 405 -1.89 13.09 -7.84
CA GLY A 405 -1.11 13.77 -6.82
C GLY A 405 -0.81 15.21 -7.23
N PRO A 406 -0.46 16.07 -6.26
CA PRO A 406 -0.12 17.46 -6.54
C PRO A 406 1.13 17.62 -7.42
N GLY A 407 2.04 16.64 -7.44
CA GLY A 407 3.31 16.75 -8.13
C GLY A 407 4.18 17.89 -7.58
N TRP A 408 4.88 18.59 -8.49
CA TRP A 408 5.74 19.72 -8.16
C TRP A 408 4.99 20.84 -7.42
N ARG A 409 5.42 21.13 -6.20
CA ARG A 409 4.86 22.19 -5.36
C ARG A 409 5.92 22.80 -4.45
N ILE A 410 5.63 23.98 -3.92
CA ILE A 410 6.45 24.59 -2.88
C ILE A 410 6.13 23.89 -1.55
N ASP A 411 7.14 23.36 -0.89
CA ASP A 411 7.05 22.53 0.31
C ASP A 411 8.11 22.97 1.33
N SER A 412 7.84 22.79 2.62
CA SER A 412 8.80 23.07 3.69
C SER A 412 9.63 21.84 4.06
N GLY A 413 9.47 20.73 3.32
CA GLY A 413 10.08 19.44 3.62
C GLY A 413 9.44 18.72 4.81
N THR A 414 8.23 19.12 5.20
CA THR A 414 7.48 18.50 6.30
C THR A 414 6.07 18.16 5.85
N GLN A 415 5.70 16.89 5.99
CA GLN A 415 4.35 16.42 5.73
C GLN A 415 3.58 16.21 7.02
N ILE A 416 2.28 16.53 6.97
CA ILE A 416 1.33 16.21 8.04
C ILE A 416 0.52 15.01 7.57
N ARG A 417 0.60 13.90 8.32
CA ARG A 417 -0.08 12.65 8.00
C ARG A 417 -1.04 12.28 9.13
N ALA A 418 -2.28 11.97 8.75
CA ALA A 418 -3.30 11.53 9.69
C ALA A 418 -3.04 10.08 10.10
N HIS A 419 -3.35 9.76 11.34
CA HIS A 419 -3.38 8.39 11.82
C HIS A 419 -4.39 8.26 12.95
N TYR A 420 -4.98 7.08 13.12
CA TYR A 420 -6.06 6.87 14.07
C TYR A 420 -6.29 5.39 14.35
N TYR A 421 -6.98 5.12 15.46
CA TYR A 421 -7.53 3.79 15.70
C TYR A 421 -8.98 3.71 15.23
N LEU A 422 -9.38 2.56 14.73
CA LEU A 422 -10.80 2.21 14.55
C LEU A 422 -11.12 0.99 15.41
N ALA A 423 -12.37 0.87 15.82
CA ALA A 423 -12.87 -0.35 16.45
C ALA A 423 -14.26 -0.70 15.96
N GLU A 424 -14.51 -1.99 15.79
CA GLU A 424 -15.77 -2.54 15.33
C GLU A 424 -16.10 -3.85 16.06
N TRP A 425 -17.37 -4.23 16.10
CA TRP A 425 -17.80 -5.45 16.77
C TRP A 425 -18.18 -6.51 15.73
N ARG A 426 -17.37 -7.57 15.62
CA ARG A 426 -17.63 -8.67 14.70
C ARG A 426 -18.44 -9.75 15.39
N ASN A 427 -19.32 -10.40 14.65
CA ASN A 427 -20.15 -11.50 15.10
C ASN A 427 -20.41 -12.44 13.93
N PHE A 428 -20.74 -13.71 14.19
CA PHE A 428 -21.14 -14.63 13.13
C PHE A 428 -22.56 -14.31 12.66
N ASP A 429 -22.69 -13.29 11.83
CA ASP A 429 -23.97 -12.80 11.31
C ASP A 429 -23.83 -12.35 9.85
N GLY A 430 -24.76 -12.78 9.00
CA GLY A 430 -24.73 -12.45 7.57
C GLY A 430 -23.48 -13.03 6.90
N PHE A 431 -22.76 -12.20 6.15
CA PHE A 431 -21.50 -12.60 5.51
C PHE A 431 -20.37 -12.92 6.51
N ASP A 432 -20.42 -12.40 7.75
CA ASP A 432 -19.45 -12.78 8.78
C ASP A 432 -19.68 -14.19 9.36
N GLU A 433 -20.75 -14.90 8.97
CA GLU A 433 -20.80 -16.36 9.15
C GLU A 433 -19.62 -17.05 8.43
N GLY A 434 -19.05 -16.41 7.39
CA GLY A 434 -17.83 -16.83 6.71
C GLY A 434 -16.62 -17.00 7.64
N LEU A 435 -16.54 -16.23 8.74
CA LEU A 435 -15.46 -16.32 9.74
C LEU A 435 -15.42 -17.68 10.46
N ARG A 436 -16.50 -18.47 10.42
CA ARG A 436 -16.49 -19.86 10.91
C ARG A 436 -15.72 -20.82 10.00
N TYR A 437 -15.48 -20.40 8.76
CA TYR A 437 -14.95 -21.21 7.68
C TYR A 437 -13.62 -20.67 7.13
N ALA A 438 -12.95 -19.79 7.86
CA ALA A 438 -11.54 -19.51 7.59
C ALA A 438 -10.73 -20.82 7.66
N TYR A 439 -9.54 -20.84 7.07
CA TYR A 439 -8.78 -22.07 6.93
C TYR A 439 -7.28 -21.83 6.77
N ASP A 440 -6.53 -22.88 7.06
CA ASP A 440 -5.12 -23.00 6.66
C ASP A 440 -4.96 -24.13 5.63
N THR A 441 -3.97 -24.00 4.74
CA THR A 441 -3.70 -24.99 3.68
C THR A 441 -2.58 -25.92 4.11
N THR A 442 -2.85 -27.22 4.14
CA THR A 442 -1.86 -28.24 4.51
C THR A 442 -1.04 -28.70 3.31
N TYR A 443 -1.69 -28.94 2.15
CA TYR A 443 -1.05 -29.18 0.85
C TYR A 443 -2.04 -29.00 -0.30
N SER A 444 -1.51 -28.79 -1.50
CA SER A 444 -2.27 -28.67 -2.75
C SER A 444 -1.73 -29.66 -3.79
N ARG A 445 -2.59 -30.55 -4.30
CA ARG A 445 -2.33 -31.43 -5.46
C ARG A 445 -3.54 -31.38 -6.40
N ASP A 446 -4.35 -32.44 -6.41
CA ASP A 446 -5.62 -32.47 -7.16
C ASP A 446 -6.67 -31.52 -6.55
N ALA A 447 -6.61 -31.31 -5.24
CA ALA A 447 -7.41 -30.36 -4.49
C ALA A 447 -6.63 -29.90 -3.25
N TRP A 448 -7.07 -28.78 -2.65
CA TRP A 448 -6.50 -28.31 -1.39
C TRP A 448 -7.00 -29.16 -0.23
N LYS A 449 -6.04 -29.70 0.53
CA LYS A 449 -6.32 -30.18 1.88
C LYS A 449 -6.21 -28.98 2.81
N VAL A 450 -7.31 -28.67 3.49
CA VAL A 450 -7.37 -27.55 4.42
C VAL A 450 -7.78 -28.03 5.82
N GLU A 451 -7.38 -27.26 6.84
CA GLU A 451 -7.95 -27.32 8.18
C GLU A 451 -8.81 -26.07 8.40
N ARG A 452 -10.08 -26.25 8.77
CA ARG A 452 -11.00 -25.14 9.02
C ARG A 452 -10.77 -24.59 10.42
N ILE A 453 -10.71 -23.26 10.52
CA ILE A 453 -10.41 -22.50 11.72
C ILE A 453 -11.48 -21.44 11.87
N ALA A 454 -12.23 -21.48 12.97
CA ALA A 454 -13.17 -20.41 13.27
C ALA A 454 -12.44 -19.24 13.92
N TYR A 455 -12.51 -18.06 13.32
CA TYR A 455 -11.98 -16.84 13.90
C TYR A 455 -12.79 -16.43 15.13
N ASN A 456 -12.17 -15.77 16.12
CA ASN A 456 -12.71 -15.59 17.47
C ASN A 456 -13.81 -14.52 17.64
N ALA A 457 -14.78 -14.47 16.71
CA ALA A 457 -16.02 -13.72 16.85
C ALA A 457 -17.04 -14.47 17.76
N PRO A 458 -17.91 -13.79 18.52
CA PRO A 458 -18.04 -12.34 18.62
C PRO A 458 -16.93 -11.68 19.42
N GLY A 459 -16.46 -10.53 18.93
CA GLY A 459 -15.38 -9.77 19.54
C GLY A 459 -15.19 -8.39 18.89
N MET A 460 -14.44 -7.53 19.56
CA MET A 460 -14.06 -6.21 19.05
C MET A 460 -12.73 -6.34 18.29
N LEU A 461 -12.73 -6.01 17.01
CA LEU A 461 -11.48 -5.74 16.29
C LEU A 461 -11.03 -4.32 16.56
N VAL A 462 -9.72 -4.14 16.69
CA VAL A 462 -9.08 -2.83 16.79
C VAL A 462 -8.14 -2.70 15.60
N TRP A 463 -8.35 -1.67 14.80
CA TRP A 463 -7.52 -1.35 13.64
C TRP A 463 -6.65 -0.15 13.98
N TYR A 464 -5.46 -0.11 13.41
CA TYR A 464 -4.61 1.06 13.37
C TYR A 464 -4.39 1.48 11.91
N ARG A 465 -4.75 2.72 11.60
CA ARG A 465 -4.61 3.35 10.28
C ARG A 465 -3.50 4.38 10.33
N ASP A 466 -2.54 4.28 9.44
CA ASP A 466 -1.36 5.13 9.37
C ASP A 466 -1.10 5.60 7.93
N THR A 467 -1.56 6.82 7.61
CA THR A 467 -1.52 7.32 6.22
C THR A 467 -0.11 7.65 5.71
N VAL A 468 0.91 7.51 6.56
CA VAL A 468 2.32 7.57 6.13
C VAL A 468 2.61 6.46 5.12
N TYR A 469 2.01 5.28 5.31
CA TYR A 469 2.19 4.11 4.44
C TYR A 469 1.16 4.02 3.32
N GLY A 470 0.38 5.10 3.10
CA GLY A 470 -0.67 5.14 2.08
C GLY A 470 -1.71 4.03 2.28
N ASP A 471 -1.95 3.30 1.19
CA ASP A 471 -2.98 2.28 1.06
C ASP A 471 -2.43 0.84 0.98
N ALA A 472 -1.14 0.64 1.31
CA ALA A 472 -0.49 -0.66 1.22
C ALA A 472 -0.12 -1.23 2.60
N ASN A 473 -0.17 -2.55 2.72
CA ASN A 473 0.24 -3.30 3.91
C ASN A 473 1.54 -4.09 3.68
N HIS A 474 2.61 -3.40 3.26
CA HIS A 474 3.95 -3.99 3.07
C HIS A 474 4.65 -4.21 4.41
N VAL A 475 4.19 -5.21 5.16
CA VAL A 475 4.48 -5.37 6.59
C VAL A 475 5.94 -5.66 6.88
N LEU A 476 6.66 -6.34 5.98
CA LEU A 476 8.08 -6.66 6.17
C LEU A 476 9.04 -5.57 5.68
N ILE A 477 8.65 -4.77 4.69
CA ILE A 477 9.50 -3.68 4.19
C ILE A 477 9.71 -2.61 5.27
N ASN A 478 8.68 -2.36 6.08
CA ASN A 478 8.64 -1.26 7.05
C ASN A 478 9.03 -1.68 8.49
N VAL A 479 9.59 -2.88 8.70
CA VAL A 479 9.80 -3.43 10.06
C VAL A 479 10.79 -2.62 10.89
N ALA A 480 11.79 -2.03 10.26
CA ALA A 480 12.84 -1.27 10.95
C ALA A 480 12.45 0.18 11.24
N ASP A 481 11.37 0.68 10.64
CA ASP A 481 10.94 2.06 10.83
C ASP A 481 10.67 2.37 12.32
N PRO A 482 10.85 3.63 12.74
CA PRO A 482 10.36 4.08 14.03
C PRO A 482 8.83 3.90 14.13
N PRO A 483 8.27 3.74 15.34
CA PRO A 483 8.92 3.95 16.62
C PRO A 483 9.53 2.69 17.27
N SER A 484 9.35 1.51 16.67
CA SER A 484 9.86 0.23 17.20
C SER A 484 9.89 -0.82 16.09
N PHE A 485 10.65 -1.90 16.30
CA PHE A 485 10.74 -2.98 15.32
C PHE A 485 9.45 -3.82 15.29
N GLY A 486 8.99 -4.13 14.08
CA GLY A 486 7.83 -4.98 13.79
C GLY A 486 6.92 -4.39 12.70
N ALA A 487 5.90 -5.16 12.34
CA ALA A 487 4.95 -4.87 11.27
C ALA A 487 4.36 -3.45 11.31
N LYS A 488 4.37 -2.79 10.15
CA LYS A 488 3.75 -1.48 9.90
C LYS A 488 3.18 -1.47 8.47
N GLY A 489 2.08 -0.74 8.30
CA GLY A 489 1.37 -0.64 7.03
C GLY A 489 0.27 0.40 7.11
N GLY A 490 -0.41 0.61 5.99
CA GLY A 490 -1.48 1.59 5.86
C GLY A 490 -2.64 1.28 6.80
N LEU A 491 -3.11 0.03 6.88
CA LEU A 491 -4.22 -0.37 7.74
C LEU A 491 -4.06 -1.80 8.25
N LEU A 492 -3.70 -1.94 9.52
CA LEU A 492 -3.47 -3.25 10.16
C LEU A 492 -4.37 -3.44 11.37
N ILE A 493 -4.58 -4.70 11.77
CA ILE A 493 -5.28 -5.05 13.01
C ILE A 493 -4.29 -5.18 14.16
N VAL A 494 -4.74 -4.80 15.36
CA VAL A 494 -4.05 -5.10 16.61
C VAL A 494 -4.50 -6.49 17.07
N ASP A 495 -3.59 -7.46 17.06
CA ASP A 495 -3.86 -8.80 17.57
C ASP A 495 -3.87 -8.80 19.10
N SER A 496 -5.04 -9.07 19.70
CA SER A 496 -5.19 -9.18 21.15
C SER A 496 -4.35 -10.30 21.78
N HIS A 497 -3.91 -11.29 21.00
CA HIS A 497 -3.09 -12.44 21.36
C HIS A 497 -1.82 -12.57 20.50
N PHE A 498 -1.14 -11.45 20.23
CA PHE A 498 0.09 -11.31 19.41
C PHE A 498 1.27 -12.26 19.73
N GLU A 499 1.17 -13.16 20.71
CA GLU A 499 2.17 -14.20 20.89
C GLU A 499 1.98 -15.30 19.83
N PRO A 500 3.02 -15.67 19.08
CA PRO A 500 2.87 -16.62 17.99
C PRO A 500 2.36 -17.96 18.51
N LEU A 501 1.30 -18.47 17.87
CA LEU A 501 0.92 -19.87 17.97
C LEU A 501 2.01 -20.69 17.28
N ARG A 502 2.45 -21.76 17.94
CA ARG A 502 3.53 -22.61 17.46
C ARG A 502 3.13 -24.06 17.39
N ARG A 503 3.60 -24.75 16.36
CA ARG A 503 3.49 -26.20 16.27
C ARG A 503 4.19 -26.84 17.46
N THR A 504 3.70 -27.99 17.91
CA THR A 504 4.30 -28.74 19.02
C THR A 504 4.38 -30.23 18.73
N GLY A 505 5.11 -30.96 19.57
CA GLY A 505 5.13 -32.43 19.52
C GLY A 505 5.80 -32.97 18.26
N LYS A 506 5.06 -33.76 17.47
CA LYS A 506 5.58 -34.31 16.20
C LYS A 506 5.53 -33.29 15.08
N ALA A 507 4.52 -32.42 15.05
CA ALA A 507 4.39 -31.39 14.02
C ALA A 507 5.62 -30.46 14.02
N ALA A 508 6.03 -29.95 15.19
CA ALA A 508 7.25 -29.14 15.35
C ALA A 508 8.56 -29.85 14.96
N LYS A 509 8.60 -31.19 14.91
CA LYS A 509 9.81 -31.91 14.48
C LYS A 509 9.90 -32.04 12.96
N ILE A 510 8.76 -31.94 12.30
CA ILE A 510 8.61 -32.05 10.85
C ILE A 510 8.61 -30.65 10.21
N ASP A 511 8.22 -29.63 10.98
CA ASP A 511 8.28 -28.24 10.57
C ASP A 511 9.73 -27.87 10.19
N PRO A 512 9.95 -27.44 8.93
CA PRO A 512 11.28 -27.03 8.50
C PRO A 512 11.66 -25.62 8.98
N SER A 513 10.70 -24.86 9.51
CA SER A 513 10.96 -23.51 10.02
C SER A 513 11.75 -23.54 11.33
N VAL A 514 12.54 -22.49 11.57
CA VAL A 514 13.37 -22.42 12.78
C VAL A 514 12.51 -22.21 14.04
N LEU A 515 11.40 -21.48 13.92
CA LEU A 515 10.63 -21.02 15.06
C LEU A 515 9.35 -21.83 15.34
N ASP A 516 8.95 -22.70 14.42
CA ASP A 516 7.71 -23.48 14.46
C ASP A 516 6.44 -22.62 14.50
N ASN A 517 6.49 -21.36 14.05
CA ASN A 517 5.32 -20.49 14.01
C ASN A 517 4.29 -21.01 13.00
N LEU A 518 3.02 -20.78 13.29
CA LEU A 518 1.96 -21.00 12.31
C LEU A 518 2.00 -19.91 11.21
N PRO A 519 1.48 -20.19 10.00
CA PRO A 519 1.23 -19.16 8.99
C PRO A 519 0.24 -18.08 9.47
N SER A 520 0.18 -16.92 8.81
CA SER A 520 -0.63 -15.78 9.30
C SER A 520 -2.12 -16.10 9.46
N ARG A 521 -2.77 -16.81 8.51
CA ARG A 521 -4.20 -17.20 8.61
C ARG A 521 -4.60 -17.88 9.93
N PRO A 522 -3.92 -18.94 10.39
CA PRO A 522 -4.17 -19.48 11.72
C PRO A 522 -3.76 -18.53 12.86
N GLN A 523 -2.69 -17.73 12.71
CA GLN A 523 -2.27 -16.75 13.73
C GLN A 523 -3.36 -15.72 13.99
N SER A 524 -3.85 -15.04 12.94
CA SER A 524 -4.83 -13.95 13.01
C SER A 524 -6.22 -14.38 13.50
N SER A 525 -6.47 -15.68 13.63
CA SER A 525 -7.75 -16.24 14.07
C SER A 525 -8.18 -15.84 15.49
N ASN A 526 -7.24 -15.36 16.32
CA ASN A 526 -7.45 -14.95 17.70
C ASN A 526 -7.36 -13.42 17.92
N ALA A 527 -7.34 -12.62 16.84
CA ALA A 527 -7.08 -11.19 16.92
C ALA A 527 -8.10 -10.40 17.74
N ALA A 528 -9.39 -10.78 17.74
CA ALA A 528 -10.44 -9.97 18.35
C ALA A 528 -10.36 -9.92 19.89
N PHE A 529 -10.50 -8.72 20.44
CA PHE A 529 -10.67 -8.49 21.87
C PHE A 529 -12.05 -8.95 22.31
N SER A 530 -12.17 -9.68 23.41
CA SER A 530 -13.47 -10.25 23.80
C SER A 530 -13.59 -10.52 25.30
N LEU A 531 -14.80 -10.92 25.72
CA LEU A 531 -15.11 -11.40 27.06
C LEU A 531 -15.15 -12.94 27.14
N ARG A 532 -14.82 -13.64 26.04
CA ARG A 532 -14.91 -15.10 25.92
C ARG A 532 -13.57 -15.70 25.46
N PRO A 533 -13.22 -16.91 25.91
CA PRO A 533 -12.05 -17.59 25.37
C PRO A 533 -12.14 -17.75 23.85
N THR A 534 -10.99 -17.82 23.18
CA THR A 534 -10.91 -18.11 21.74
C THR A 534 -11.39 -19.53 21.42
N TYR A 535 -11.63 -19.84 20.15
CA TYR A 535 -12.02 -21.19 19.76
C TYR A 535 -10.80 -22.12 19.73
N PRO A 536 -10.93 -23.39 20.16
CA PRO A 536 -9.89 -24.37 19.87
C PRO A 536 -9.89 -24.70 18.38
N PHE A 537 -8.72 -25.03 17.86
CA PHE A 537 -8.60 -25.53 16.50
C PHE A 537 -7.46 -26.54 16.40
N ARG A 538 -7.41 -27.21 15.24
CA ARG A 538 -6.33 -28.10 14.86
C ARG A 538 -5.69 -27.52 13.61
N GLU A 539 -4.38 -27.45 13.60
CA GLU A 539 -3.58 -27.10 12.43
C GLU A 539 -2.66 -28.28 12.11
N CYS A 540 -2.41 -28.49 10.83
CA CYS A 540 -1.64 -29.61 10.32
C CYS A 540 -0.72 -29.16 9.19
N LEU A 541 0.48 -29.72 9.16
CA LEU A 541 1.41 -29.65 8.03
C LEU A 541 1.67 -31.05 7.46
N GLU A 542 2.06 -31.09 6.19
CA GLU A 542 2.59 -32.29 5.55
C GLU A 542 4.09 -32.41 5.79
N ASP A 543 4.56 -33.64 5.96
CA ASP A 543 6.00 -33.93 5.90
C ASP A 543 6.50 -33.78 4.46
N PRO A 544 7.42 -32.83 4.18
CA PRO A 544 7.91 -32.57 2.83
C PRO A 544 8.63 -33.77 2.22
N GLU A 545 9.15 -34.70 3.05
CA GLU A 545 9.79 -35.93 2.60
C GLU A 545 8.82 -37.11 2.47
N LYS A 546 7.60 -36.99 3.01
CA LYS A 546 6.58 -38.06 3.02
C LYS A 546 5.21 -37.53 2.61
N PRO A 547 4.96 -37.41 1.29
CA PRO A 547 3.64 -37.06 0.77
C PRO A 547 2.50 -37.86 1.42
N TYR A 548 1.40 -37.20 1.69
CA TYR A 548 0.19 -37.66 2.38
C TYR A 548 0.34 -37.98 3.87
N SER A 549 1.46 -37.60 4.49
CA SER A 549 1.67 -37.75 5.93
C SER A 549 1.45 -36.43 6.67
N GLU A 550 0.29 -36.30 7.30
CA GLU A 550 -0.10 -35.11 8.07
C GLU A 550 0.31 -35.23 9.55
N TYR A 551 0.88 -34.14 10.08
CA TYR A 551 1.21 -34.00 11.49
C TYR A 551 0.52 -32.76 12.02
N CYS A 552 -0.21 -32.91 13.13
CA CYS A 552 -1.07 -31.84 13.61
C CYS A 552 -0.72 -31.40 15.02
N THR A 553 -0.97 -30.12 15.29
CA THR A 553 -1.00 -29.54 16.63
C THR A 553 -2.44 -29.17 16.99
N TYR A 554 -2.86 -29.47 18.22
CA TYR A 554 -4.15 -29.03 18.74
C TYR A 554 -3.96 -27.82 19.65
N PHE A 555 -4.61 -26.72 19.29
CA PHE A 555 -4.58 -25.47 20.03
C PHE A 555 -5.81 -25.36 20.93
N LYS A 556 -5.56 -25.10 22.22
CA LYS A 556 -6.63 -24.91 23.22
C LYS A 556 -7.14 -23.47 23.18
N PRO A 557 -8.35 -23.20 23.69
CA PRO A 557 -8.83 -21.85 23.89
C PRO A 557 -7.83 -21.01 24.69
N GLN A 558 -7.50 -19.82 24.20
CA GLN A 558 -6.75 -18.82 24.94
C GLN A 558 -7.71 -17.98 25.82
N PRO A 559 -7.28 -17.50 26.99
CA PRO A 559 -8.09 -16.65 27.85
C PRO A 559 -8.51 -15.34 27.16
N PRO A 560 -9.70 -14.79 27.44
CA PRO A 560 -10.15 -13.54 26.83
C PRO A 560 -9.25 -12.34 27.17
N VAL A 561 -9.05 -11.46 26.19
CA VAL A 561 -8.41 -10.15 26.34
C VAL A 561 -9.46 -9.05 26.12
N PRO A 562 -9.96 -8.40 27.19
CA PRO A 562 -11.09 -7.48 27.08
C PRO A 562 -10.70 -6.00 26.91
N VAL A 563 -9.40 -5.69 26.89
CA VAL A 563 -8.89 -4.32 26.88
C VAL A 563 -7.74 -4.16 25.90
N PHE A 564 -7.90 -3.23 24.98
CA PHE A 564 -6.80 -2.64 24.23
C PHE A 564 -6.28 -1.38 24.95
N THR A 565 -4.96 -1.19 24.92
CA THR A 565 -4.29 0.03 25.41
C THR A 565 -3.01 0.28 24.62
N ASP A 566 -2.80 1.52 24.18
CA ASP A 566 -1.57 1.92 23.46
C ASP A 566 -0.34 2.09 24.38
N ALA A 567 -0.56 2.03 25.70
CA ALA A 567 0.49 1.96 26.71
C ALA A 567 1.33 0.66 26.63
N MET A 568 0.80 -0.39 26.01
CA MET A 568 1.41 -1.71 25.87
C MET A 568 1.84 -1.94 24.42
N GLY A 569 2.91 -2.70 24.20
CA GLY A 569 3.28 -3.20 22.88
C GLY A 569 2.42 -4.39 22.46
N TRP A 570 2.05 -4.46 21.19
CA TRP A 570 1.18 -5.48 20.61
C TRP A 570 1.87 -6.30 19.51
N THR A 571 3.21 -6.32 19.48
CA THR A 571 3.99 -7.11 18.52
C THR A 571 4.81 -8.19 19.23
N PRO A 572 5.06 -9.35 18.58
CA PRO A 572 5.88 -10.42 19.13
C PRO A 572 7.29 -9.96 19.54
N GLY A 573 7.90 -9.11 18.72
CA GLY A 573 9.25 -8.57 18.90
C GLY A 573 10.35 -9.54 18.52
N ILE A 574 11.42 -9.56 19.31
CA ILE A 574 12.62 -10.38 19.11
C ILE A 574 12.67 -11.50 20.16
N GLU A 575 13.09 -12.68 19.73
CA GLU A 575 13.33 -13.83 20.59
C GLU A 575 14.81 -14.21 20.59
N VAL A 576 15.36 -14.48 21.78
CA VAL A 576 16.72 -15.00 21.95
C VAL A 576 16.70 -16.53 22.13
N ARG A 577 17.43 -17.25 21.27
CA ARG A 577 17.69 -18.70 21.37
C ARG A 577 19.20 -18.95 21.43
N GLY A 578 19.70 -19.33 22.60
CA GLY A 578 21.14 -19.39 22.83
C GLY A 578 21.73 -17.99 22.72
N ASP A 579 22.68 -17.80 21.81
CA ASP A 579 23.33 -16.51 21.54
C ASP A 579 22.77 -15.81 20.28
N THR A 580 21.75 -16.38 19.62
CA THR A 580 21.18 -15.87 18.38
C THR A 580 19.84 -15.17 18.63
N LEU A 581 19.64 -14.02 17.99
CA LEU A 581 18.39 -13.28 17.97
C LEU A 581 17.60 -13.63 16.71
N TYR A 582 16.29 -13.79 16.88
CA TYR A 582 15.34 -14.04 15.80
C TYR A 582 14.20 -13.03 15.89
N ALA A 583 13.72 -12.52 14.76
CA ALA A 583 12.39 -11.92 14.75
C ALA A 583 11.38 -13.00 15.17
N ARG A 584 10.63 -12.75 16.24
CA ARG A 584 9.78 -13.78 16.88
C ARG A 584 8.60 -14.17 16.02
N ASP A 585 7.99 -13.16 15.39
CA ASP A 585 7.08 -13.15 14.24
C ASP A 585 7.12 -11.69 13.75
N ALA A 586 7.60 -11.42 12.54
CA ALA A 586 7.97 -10.06 12.14
C ALA A 586 6.79 -9.25 11.56
N ASP A 587 5.92 -9.95 10.86
CA ASP A 587 4.75 -9.48 10.12
C ASP A 587 3.44 -9.57 10.92
N ALA A 588 3.45 -10.24 12.07
CA ALA A 588 2.27 -10.35 12.93
C ALA A 588 1.91 -9.03 13.65
N SER A 589 0.60 -8.78 13.76
CA SER A 589 -0.04 -7.65 14.43
C SER A 589 0.45 -6.29 13.89
N VAL A 590 0.59 -5.29 14.76
CA VAL A 590 1.03 -3.95 14.38
C VAL A 590 1.78 -3.23 15.51
N VAL A 591 2.84 -2.51 15.13
CA VAL A 591 3.53 -1.57 16.02
C VAL A 591 2.61 -0.39 16.32
N VAL A 592 2.25 -0.20 17.59
CA VAL A 592 1.43 0.93 18.00
C VAL A 592 2.19 2.26 17.91
N PRO A 593 1.52 3.38 17.56
CA PRO A 593 2.16 4.67 17.43
C PRO A 593 2.68 5.23 18.76
N SER A 594 3.61 6.17 18.62
CA SER A 594 4.14 6.98 19.70
C SER A 594 3.96 8.48 19.43
N ARG A 595 3.94 9.27 20.50
CA ARG A 595 3.86 10.73 20.44
C ARG A 595 5.08 11.30 19.72
N ASN A 596 4.82 12.16 18.73
CA ASN A 596 5.83 12.81 17.90
C ASN A 596 6.80 11.83 17.21
N GLY A 597 6.38 10.58 16.96
CA GLY A 597 7.24 9.55 16.38
C GLY A 597 8.43 9.15 17.25
N ALA A 598 8.41 9.48 18.56
CA ALA A 598 9.50 9.16 19.47
C ALA A 598 9.73 7.64 19.56
N PRO A 599 10.96 7.14 19.42
CA PRO A 599 11.22 5.71 19.48
C PRO A 599 10.97 5.15 20.87
N TYR A 600 10.58 3.88 20.94
CA TYR A 600 10.53 3.08 22.16
C TYR A 600 11.13 1.69 21.90
N THR A 601 11.58 1.04 22.98
CA THR A 601 12.33 -0.22 22.86
C THR A 601 11.53 -1.32 22.17
N THR A 602 12.20 -2.15 21.37
CA THR A 602 11.64 -3.39 20.82
C THR A 602 11.57 -4.48 21.86
N ARG A 603 10.45 -5.21 21.93
CA ARG A 603 10.25 -6.31 22.87
C ARG A 603 11.30 -7.41 22.66
N VAL A 604 11.97 -7.86 23.72
CA VAL A 604 12.86 -9.04 23.67
C VAL A 604 12.51 -10.10 24.72
N VAL A 605 12.38 -11.35 24.28
CA VAL A 605 11.93 -12.48 25.11
C VAL A 605 12.69 -13.78 24.86
N HIS A 606 12.55 -14.72 25.78
CA HIS A 606 12.92 -16.12 25.58
C HIS A 606 11.83 -16.88 24.80
N PRO A 607 12.08 -18.11 24.31
CA PRO A 607 11.10 -18.87 23.54
C PRO A 607 9.76 -19.10 24.23
N ASP A 608 9.76 -19.18 25.56
CA ASP A 608 8.54 -19.32 26.38
C ASP A 608 7.79 -17.99 26.60
N GLY A 609 8.22 -16.89 25.96
CA GLY A 609 7.61 -15.56 26.06
C GLY A 609 8.02 -14.77 27.32
N ARG A 610 8.86 -15.34 28.21
CA ARG A 610 9.35 -14.58 29.37
C ARG A 610 10.34 -13.49 28.92
N PRO A 611 10.27 -12.28 29.50
CA PRO A 611 11.21 -11.19 29.20
C PRO A 611 12.69 -11.57 29.34
N ALA A 612 13.49 -11.36 28.29
CA ALA A 612 14.93 -11.56 28.30
C ALA A 612 15.65 -10.31 28.84
N ARG A 613 15.41 -9.97 30.11
CA ARG A 613 15.83 -8.70 30.72
C ARG A 613 17.33 -8.41 30.68
N HIS A 614 18.17 -9.44 30.53
CA HIS A 614 19.62 -9.27 30.40
C HIS A 614 20.03 -8.59 29.08
N LEU A 615 19.14 -8.54 28.08
CA LEU A 615 19.33 -7.85 26.81
C LEU A 615 18.70 -6.45 26.77
N TYR A 616 18.05 -5.99 27.85
CA TYR A 616 17.41 -4.68 27.85
C TYR A 616 18.47 -3.57 27.76
N GLY A 617 18.27 -2.64 26.83
CA GLY A 617 19.23 -1.58 26.49
C GLY A 617 20.29 -1.99 25.47
N TYR A 618 20.27 -3.23 24.98
CA TYR A 618 21.14 -3.65 23.87
C TYR A 618 20.68 -2.95 22.58
N ASP A 619 21.61 -2.29 21.90
CA ASP A 619 21.35 -1.54 20.67
C ASP A 619 21.76 -2.37 19.45
N LEU A 620 20.80 -2.59 18.56
CA LEU A 620 20.98 -3.33 17.30
C LEU A 620 21.19 -2.39 16.10
N GLU A 621 21.52 -1.12 16.33
CA GLU A 621 21.66 -0.04 15.34
C GLU A 621 20.31 0.41 14.75
N PHE A 622 19.43 -0.52 14.42
CA PHE A 622 18.06 -0.22 13.96
C PHE A 622 17.03 -0.14 15.11
N THR A 623 17.31 -0.72 16.28
CA THR A 623 16.45 -0.62 17.46
C THR A 623 17.18 -0.91 18.76
N VAL A 624 16.70 -0.32 19.85
CA VAL A 624 17.10 -0.70 21.22
C VAL A 624 16.14 -1.77 21.77
N LEU A 625 16.68 -2.83 22.37
CA LEU A 625 15.90 -3.91 22.98
C LEU A 625 15.36 -3.57 24.37
N GLY A 626 14.18 -4.07 24.71
CA GLY A 626 13.49 -3.78 25.97
C GLY A 626 12.15 -4.49 26.11
N SER A 627 11.19 -3.81 26.71
CA SER A 627 9.86 -4.38 27.00
C SER A 627 8.92 -4.38 25.80
N GLY A 628 9.15 -3.51 24.82
CA GLY A 628 8.17 -3.25 23.75
C GLY A 628 7.10 -2.22 24.10
N ASN A 629 7.05 -1.72 25.34
CA ASN A 629 5.93 -0.91 25.80
C ASN A 629 6.18 0.59 25.59
N PRO A 630 5.30 1.31 24.88
CA PRO A 630 5.42 2.76 24.72
C PRO A 630 5.27 3.52 26.06
N ALA A 631 4.62 2.91 27.07
CA ALA A 631 4.50 3.51 28.40
C ALA A 631 5.83 3.62 29.16
N ASP A 632 6.78 2.69 28.93
CA ASP A 632 8.07 2.70 29.64
C ASP A 632 8.94 3.89 29.20
N ALA A 633 8.78 4.34 27.95
CA ALA A 633 9.38 5.57 27.44
C ALA A 633 8.49 6.82 27.66
N GLY A 634 7.27 6.64 28.17
CA GLY A 634 6.31 7.74 28.35
C GLY A 634 5.82 8.34 27.03
N VAL A 635 5.83 7.58 25.92
CA VAL A 635 5.50 8.08 24.57
C VAL A 635 4.14 7.62 24.05
N HIS A 636 3.41 6.77 24.77
CA HIS A 636 2.02 6.40 24.45
C HIS A 636 1.05 7.61 24.41
N TYR A 637 -0.06 7.50 23.66
CA TYR A 637 -1.12 8.51 23.61
C TYR A 637 -2.15 8.36 24.75
N GLY A 638 -2.23 7.20 25.41
CA GLY A 638 -3.17 6.95 26.51
C GLY A 638 -4.52 6.41 26.09
N VAL A 639 -4.65 5.97 24.84
CA VAL A 639 -5.86 5.37 24.30
C VAL A 639 -6.15 4.05 25.00
N THR A 640 -7.40 3.86 25.44
CA THR A 640 -7.89 2.54 25.88
C THR A 640 -9.28 2.26 25.35
N LEU A 641 -9.50 1.02 24.92
CA LEU A 641 -10.79 0.48 24.52
C LEU A 641 -11.07 -0.74 25.40
N LYS A 642 -12.02 -0.62 26.33
CA LYS A 642 -12.36 -1.68 27.28
C LYS A 642 -13.79 -2.16 27.09
N ILE A 643 -13.95 -3.44 26.78
CA ILE A 643 -15.26 -4.09 26.72
C ILE A 643 -15.76 -4.27 28.16
N LEU A 644 -16.87 -3.61 28.49
CA LEU A 644 -17.49 -3.71 29.82
C LEU A 644 -18.48 -4.88 29.89
N SER A 645 -19.26 -5.05 28.83
CA SER A 645 -20.26 -6.10 28.68
C SER A 645 -20.66 -6.27 27.22
N ALA A 646 -21.25 -7.40 26.89
CA ALA A 646 -21.97 -7.62 25.63
C ALA A 646 -23.42 -8.03 25.93
N SER A 647 -24.32 -7.71 25.02
CA SER A 647 -25.70 -8.20 25.01
C SER A 647 -25.74 -9.74 24.96
N GLY A 648 -26.84 -10.34 25.41
CA GLY A 648 -26.97 -11.80 25.47
C GLY A 648 -26.81 -12.48 24.11
N ASP A 649 -27.32 -11.85 23.05
CA ASP A 649 -27.18 -12.30 21.66
C ASP A 649 -25.86 -11.86 20.99
N ASN A 650 -25.04 -11.06 21.68
CA ASN A 650 -23.76 -10.52 21.21
C ASN A 650 -23.88 -9.59 20.00
N THR A 651 -25.05 -9.01 19.76
CA THR A 651 -25.24 -8.03 18.68
C THR A 651 -24.73 -6.63 19.04
N VAL A 652 -24.44 -6.40 20.32
CA VAL A 652 -24.04 -5.10 20.87
C VAL A 652 -23.05 -5.26 22.03
N ALA A 653 -22.01 -4.44 22.06
CA ALA A 653 -21.04 -4.32 23.16
C ALA A 653 -21.03 -2.91 23.79
N HIS A 654 -20.87 -2.84 25.11
CA HIS A 654 -20.61 -1.59 25.82
C HIS A 654 -19.09 -1.41 25.94
N VAL A 655 -18.54 -0.46 25.20
CA VAL A 655 -17.09 -0.21 25.17
C VAL A 655 -16.77 1.10 25.87
N ARG A 656 -16.00 1.05 26.96
CA ARG A 656 -15.44 2.23 27.61
C ARG A 656 -14.24 2.70 26.80
N VAL A 657 -14.33 3.91 26.25
CA VAL A 657 -13.28 4.54 25.45
C VAL A 657 -12.61 5.63 26.28
N THR A 658 -11.29 5.54 26.39
CA THR A 658 -10.43 6.65 26.81
C THR A 658 -9.70 7.16 25.57
N PRO A 659 -9.88 8.43 25.19
CA PRO A 659 -9.26 8.97 23.99
C PRO A 659 -7.78 9.27 24.19
N ALA A 660 -7.10 9.56 23.07
CA ALA A 660 -5.74 10.05 23.07
C ALA A 660 -5.61 11.35 23.86
N ARG A 661 -4.46 11.57 24.46
CA ARG A 661 -4.04 12.86 24.99
C ARG A 661 -3.65 13.78 23.83
N ARG A 662 -3.71 15.09 24.08
CA ARG A 662 -3.20 16.11 23.15
C ARG A 662 -1.70 16.08 23.04
#